data_AF-A0A6P4YY00-F1
#
_entry.id   AF-A0A6P4YY00-F1
#
_cell.length_a   1.000
_cell.length_b   1.000
_cell.length_c   1.000
_cell.angle_alpha   90.00
_cell.angle_beta   90.00
_cell.angle_gamma   90.00
#
_symmetry.space_group_name_H-M   'P 1'
#
loop_
_entity.id
_entity.type
_entity.pdbx_description
1 polymer ?
#
loop_
_entity_poly.entity_id
_entity_poly.type
_entity_poly.pdbx_seq_one_letter_code
_entity_poly.pdbx_strand_id
1 'polypeptide(L)'
;MLQLEKDMVAAGISFPALVRDIPGVPEELKYTRTTESVVGPTGGELEIPGFVKLVVPPDVLQQDTMITISTVDVAAILRDPESLNWISGYPWSLGEDACPRELLEQVLFSPAVDVNLHGAQLSGPVEVQTWRPPGSEDIRCFLLKHHDGEGWTDITASTQYQINQNEISISLQSFSPVVTGWAPADAVIASVEDRVRRVVDALSSRTLDCRFAAYINPSPDGDVQFRVVCRDQRVQTDEYHSGFTKCGGNAANFDLFHGDELDITVSVRGGQEDSEEMELRSKLCCDKYGQNVQMWLDRPNGRLVKGKVSVKKVQVPTNRTACQFIFKEEGEILQRNYTRDSTTEESDSTQTTPKELVEPVRGKLALSSITGDSETRRVDVLSTYQRQAGPGDRTDSIALTHALDHLALRASSRLVSIARGSGSKPVVLLISDKYGSSYDDVCTTHRQMAVMLVSQGAVIYSTVLDATEEDKRDATADGVRLIFPTRKEGDIRDPCLDWLTYDHESRYPSLPSNVDFIVGHINTTSRAAKLIKKQRLPGAKLVQVTHEIPEETSHYKGDEKVTSIGEESDSILEDLRHADIIFSVGPLIYDYYRNQTKEQQRPHHEFLPKPSDIFSKMQVNYVNTKTKVVLSIGRVKGAESLKGYDISGKAMGMVIEQLPNTRWRACGVTPEDFKESKQVIQANMEKNKFNFTPLKCATQEELSRELQKAHVVLMPSRAEPFGQVGLEAIAAGIPVLVSNKSGLASFLSSQDPEFDRPIVDITDDHEAASTLAKRIIKILKDGRREFQAAQTLKEKLLASKYWDESHRNFLEAFGL
;
A
#
# COMPACT_ATOMS: atom_id res chain seq x y z
N MET A 1 29.44 25.59 -15.69
CA MET A 1 29.60 24.86 -14.42
C MET A 1 29.73 25.78 -13.23
N LEU A 2 30.81 26.57 -13.09
CA LEU A 2 30.91 27.55 -11.98
C LEU A 2 29.69 28.49 -11.86
N GLN A 3 29.04 28.79 -13.00
CA GLN A 3 27.76 29.51 -13.04
C GLN A 3 26.61 28.67 -12.46
N LEU A 4 26.37 27.45 -12.96
CA LEU A 4 25.33 26.54 -12.45
C LEU A 4 25.46 26.27 -10.94
N GLU A 5 26.68 26.13 -10.43
CA GLU A 5 26.95 25.97 -9.00
C GLU A 5 26.52 27.22 -8.20
N LYS A 6 26.86 28.42 -8.69
CA LYS A 6 26.40 29.69 -8.12
C LYS A 6 24.88 29.89 -8.25
N ASP A 7 24.29 29.46 -9.35
CA ASP A 7 22.85 29.55 -9.60
C ASP A 7 22.08 28.60 -8.67
N MET A 8 22.65 27.43 -8.32
CA MET A 8 22.08 26.50 -7.33
C MET A 8 22.27 26.97 -5.88
N VAL A 9 23.38 27.64 -5.56
CA VAL A 9 23.55 28.36 -4.28
C VAL A 9 22.54 29.53 -4.20
N ALA A 10 22.27 30.22 -5.31
CA ALA A 10 21.23 31.26 -5.40
C ALA A 10 19.80 30.73 -5.40
N ALA A 11 19.58 29.48 -5.79
CA ALA A 11 18.34 28.76 -5.59
C ALA A 11 18.24 28.08 -4.21
N GLY A 12 19.28 28.20 -3.36
CA GLY A 12 19.43 27.46 -2.11
C GLY A 12 19.02 26.00 -2.25
N ILE A 13 19.88 25.16 -2.84
CA ILE A 13 19.64 23.72 -2.92
C ILE A 13 20.93 22.92 -2.67
N SER A 14 20.83 21.81 -1.94
CA SER A 14 21.96 20.89 -1.71
C SER A 14 22.46 20.30 -3.04
N PHE A 15 23.67 20.71 -3.44
CA PHE A 15 24.25 20.43 -4.75
C PHE A 15 24.40 18.93 -5.07
N PRO A 16 24.95 18.06 -4.18
CA PRO A 16 25.18 16.65 -4.52
C PRO A 16 23.92 15.86 -4.90
N ALA A 17 22.75 16.23 -4.36
CA ALA A 17 21.50 15.49 -4.58
C ALA A 17 20.93 15.65 -6.00
N LEU A 18 21.18 16.77 -6.67
CA LEU A 18 20.58 17.11 -7.97
C LEU A 18 21.44 16.76 -9.18
N VAL A 19 22.77 16.81 -9.06
CA VAL A 19 23.68 16.54 -10.19
C VAL A 19 24.16 15.10 -10.28
N ARG A 20 23.88 14.24 -9.29
CA ARG A 20 24.30 12.84 -9.24
C ARG A 20 23.91 12.04 -10.50
N ASP A 21 22.69 12.25 -10.98
CA ASP A 21 22.11 11.54 -12.13
C ASP A 21 22.13 12.35 -13.44
N ILE A 22 22.71 13.56 -13.45
CA ILE A 22 22.75 14.42 -14.65
C ILE A 22 23.94 14.03 -15.55
N PRO A 23 23.70 13.59 -16.81
CA PRO A 23 24.78 13.19 -17.71
C PRO A 23 25.69 14.37 -18.09
N GLY A 24 27.01 14.15 -18.04
CA GLY A 24 28.01 15.13 -18.45
C GLY A 24 28.51 16.09 -17.36
N VAL A 25 27.99 15.99 -16.13
CA VAL A 25 28.58 16.68 -14.96
C VAL A 25 29.85 15.94 -14.50
N PRO A 26 30.97 16.63 -14.19
CA PRO A 26 32.17 16.04 -13.62
C PRO A 26 31.90 15.25 -12.33
N GLU A 27 32.60 14.13 -12.15
CA GLU A 27 32.44 13.26 -10.97
C GLU A 27 32.76 13.99 -9.65
N GLU A 28 33.75 14.89 -9.64
CA GLU A 28 34.12 15.75 -8.49
C GLU A 28 32.97 16.67 -7.99
N LEU A 29 31.89 16.80 -8.77
CA LEU A 29 30.70 17.59 -8.46
C LEU A 29 29.48 16.73 -8.05
N LYS A 30 29.56 15.39 -8.18
CA LYS A 30 28.47 14.45 -7.86
C LYS A 30 28.50 13.88 -6.45
N TYR A 31 29.60 14.10 -5.72
CA TYR A 31 29.82 13.54 -4.40
C TYR A 31 29.94 14.65 -3.34
N THR A 32 29.74 14.27 -2.08
CA THR A 32 30.00 15.09 -0.89
C THR A 32 31.36 15.78 -0.99
N ARG A 33 31.39 17.09 -0.75
CA ARG A 33 32.64 17.83 -0.56
C ARG A 33 32.97 17.83 0.92
N THR A 34 34.21 17.51 1.25
CA THR A 34 34.70 17.46 2.63
C THR A 34 35.97 18.29 2.76
N THR A 35 36.04 19.08 3.83
CA THR A 35 37.25 19.81 4.25
C THR A 35 37.58 19.41 5.67
N GLU A 36 38.85 19.13 5.94
CA GLU A 36 39.35 18.80 7.28
C GLU A 36 40.55 19.68 7.63
N SER A 37 40.71 19.96 8.92
CA SER A 37 41.87 20.69 9.46
C SER A 37 42.01 20.44 10.96
N VAL A 38 43.23 20.59 11.48
CA VAL A 38 43.51 20.52 12.90
C VAL A 38 43.39 21.91 13.51
N VAL A 39 42.52 22.07 14.50
CA VAL A 39 42.32 23.32 15.25
C VAL A 39 42.72 23.11 16.71
N GLY A 40 43.60 23.97 17.20
CA GLY A 40 44.09 23.94 18.58
C GLY A 40 43.55 25.08 19.45
N PRO A 41 44.13 25.28 20.65
CA PRO A 41 43.68 26.28 21.62
C PRO A 41 43.74 27.73 21.12
N THR A 42 44.53 28.03 20.09
CA THR A 42 44.57 29.35 19.45
C THR A 42 43.33 29.69 18.62
N GLY A 43 42.40 28.74 18.45
CA GLY A 43 41.29 28.85 17.50
C GLY A 43 41.75 28.65 16.05
N GLY A 44 40.77 28.70 15.14
CA GLY A 44 40.99 28.48 13.71
C GLY A 44 39.70 28.50 12.90
N GLU A 45 39.82 28.40 11.58
CA GLU A 45 38.67 28.37 10.66
C GLU A 45 38.81 27.28 9.60
N LEU A 46 37.69 26.68 9.22
CA LEU A 46 37.57 25.70 8.13
C LEU A 46 36.44 26.14 7.21
N GLU A 47 36.63 26.02 5.90
CA GLU A 47 35.65 26.50 4.92
C GLU A 47 35.51 25.52 3.75
N ILE A 48 34.25 25.27 3.36
CA ILE A 48 33.90 24.76 2.03
C ILE A 48 33.43 25.98 1.22
N PRO A 49 34.25 26.53 0.31
CA PRO A 49 34.02 27.85 -0.27
C PRO A 49 32.65 28.01 -0.93
N GLY A 50 31.88 28.99 -0.46
CA GLY A 50 30.53 29.29 -0.94
C GLY A 50 29.40 28.38 -0.42
N PHE A 51 29.70 27.43 0.47
CA PHE A 51 28.71 26.57 1.11
C PHE A 51 28.60 26.83 2.62
N VAL A 52 29.67 26.54 3.37
CA VAL A 52 29.70 26.72 4.83
C VAL A 52 31.12 27.03 5.31
N LYS A 53 31.23 27.82 6.37
CA LYS A 53 32.45 28.09 7.11
C LYS A 53 32.22 27.84 8.60
N LEU A 54 33.13 27.15 9.26
CA LEU A 54 33.19 27.03 10.71
C LEU A 54 34.32 27.91 11.24
N VAL A 55 34.01 28.72 12.23
CA VAL A 55 34.97 29.53 13.00
C VAL A 55 34.98 28.99 14.42
N VAL A 56 36.15 28.56 14.88
CA VAL A 56 36.39 28.09 16.23
C VAL A 56 37.16 29.17 16.98
N PRO A 57 36.54 29.85 17.96
CA PRO A 57 37.24 30.88 18.74
C PRO A 57 38.42 30.32 19.54
N PRO A 58 39.39 31.17 19.94
CA PRO A 58 40.43 30.78 20.89
C PRO A 58 39.85 30.24 22.20
N ASP A 59 40.58 29.35 22.86
CA ASP A 59 40.24 28.70 24.14
C ASP A 59 38.95 27.85 24.15
N VAL A 60 38.31 27.62 22.99
CA VAL A 60 37.13 26.73 22.84
C VAL A 60 37.52 25.25 22.73
N LEU A 61 38.73 24.96 22.28
CA LEU A 61 39.34 23.63 22.27
C LEU A 61 40.57 23.63 23.17
N GLN A 62 40.69 22.67 24.07
CA GLN A 62 41.80 22.61 25.04
C GLN A 62 43.06 21.91 24.49
N GLN A 63 42.97 21.32 23.30
CA GLN A 63 44.05 20.63 22.60
C GLN A 63 43.82 20.66 21.09
N ASP A 64 44.86 20.34 20.32
CA ASP A 64 44.78 20.18 18.87
C ASP A 64 43.81 19.04 18.49
N THR A 65 42.73 19.38 17.81
CA THR A 65 41.62 18.50 17.44
C THR A 65 41.45 18.50 15.93
N MET A 66 41.32 17.33 15.30
CA MET A 66 40.89 17.24 13.91
C MET A 66 39.41 17.58 13.82
N ILE A 67 39.04 18.51 12.95
CA ILE A 67 37.65 18.83 12.61
C ILE A 67 37.43 18.50 11.15
N THR A 68 36.29 17.88 10.85
CA THR A 68 35.85 17.57 9.49
C THR A 68 34.51 18.23 9.23
N ILE A 69 34.35 18.87 8.06
CA ILE A 69 33.11 19.50 7.60
C ILE A 69 32.75 18.91 6.24
N SER A 70 31.51 18.51 6.05
CA SER A 70 31.05 17.85 4.82
C SER A 70 29.70 18.40 4.31
N THR A 71 29.56 18.55 2.99
CA THR A 71 28.24 18.79 2.35
C THR A 71 27.55 17.46 2.04
N VAL A 72 26.49 17.17 2.77
CA VAL A 72 25.84 15.84 2.79
C VAL A 72 24.44 15.88 2.17
N ASP A 73 23.88 14.71 1.89
CA ASP A 73 22.44 14.57 1.65
C ASP A 73 21.70 14.25 2.97
N VAL A 74 20.38 14.46 2.97
CA VAL A 74 19.53 14.31 4.17
C VAL A 74 19.49 12.85 4.69
N ALA A 75 19.80 11.85 3.84
CA ALA A 75 19.83 10.43 4.19
C ALA A 75 21.23 9.94 4.60
N ALA A 76 22.28 10.75 4.37
CA ALA A 76 23.64 10.52 4.86
C ALA A 76 23.80 11.01 6.31
N ILE A 77 23.12 12.10 6.68
CA ILE A 77 23.03 12.63 8.05
C ILE A 77 22.60 11.58 9.08
N LEU A 78 21.77 10.61 8.68
CA LEU A 78 21.18 9.60 9.56
C LEU A 78 22.16 8.49 10.02
N ARG A 79 23.47 8.64 9.81
CA ARG A 79 24.44 7.53 9.89
C ARG A 79 25.58 7.71 10.90
N ASP A 80 25.77 8.90 11.44
CA ASP A 80 26.81 9.18 12.45
C ASP A 80 26.20 9.92 13.65
N PRO A 81 26.10 9.28 14.84
CA PRO A 81 25.57 9.91 16.05
C PRO A 81 26.61 10.74 16.81
N GLU A 82 27.90 10.70 16.43
CA GLU A 82 28.96 11.49 17.06
C GLU A 82 29.20 12.83 16.35
N SER A 83 28.52 13.06 15.21
CA SER A 83 28.67 14.27 14.40
C SER A 83 27.51 15.26 14.56
N LEU A 84 27.83 16.55 14.44
CA LEU A 84 26.85 17.64 14.54
C LEU A 84 26.22 17.87 13.16
N ASN A 85 25.03 17.31 12.96
CA ASN A 85 24.28 17.40 11.72
C ASN A 85 23.17 18.46 11.78
N TRP A 86 23.09 19.35 10.80
CA TRP A 86 21.96 20.28 10.68
C TRP A 86 21.63 20.66 9.24
N ILE A 87 20.42 21.20 9.08
CA ILE A 87 19.97 21.81 7.83
C ILE A 87 19.44 23.21 8.16
N SER A 88 20.05 24.21 7.55
CA SER A 88 19.57 25.58 7.51
C SER A 88 18.52 25.73 6.40
N GLY A 89 17.39 26.38 6.68
CA GLY A 89 16.31 26.55 5.70
C GLY A 89 15.64 27.91 5.81
N TYR A 90 15.24 28.46 4.67
CA TYR A 90 14.39 29.64 4.60
C TYR A 90 12.91 29.17 4.56
N PRO A 91 11.97 29.89 5.19
CA PRO A 91 11.51 29.47 6.53
C PRO A 91 10.23 28.63 6.60
N TRP A 92 10.12 27.88 7.70
CA TRP A 92 8.86 27.64 8.43
C TRP A 92 9.01 28.27 9.82
N SER A 93 7.92 28.65 10.50
CA SER A 93 7.96 29.06 11.91
C SER A 93 6.57 28.89 12.56
N LEU A 94 6.56 28.37 13.79
CA LEU A 94 5.38 28.29 14.66
C LEU A 94 5.56 29.25 15.84
N GLY A 95 5.19 30.52 15.62
CA GLY A 95 5.22 31.59 16.61
C GLY A 95 4.29 32.74 16.18
N GLU A 96 3.95 33.64 17.10
CA GLU A 96 2.90 34.65 16.88
C GLU A 96 3.25 35.70 15.80
N ASP A 97 4.53 35.86 15.45
CA ASP A 97 5.01 36.71 14.34
C ASP A 97 5.29 35.89 13.06
N ALA A 98 4.26 35.19 12.56
CA ALA A 98 4.41 34.18 11.51
C ALA A 98 4.77 34.73 10.11
N CYS A 99 5.63 33.98 9.41
CA CYS A 99 5.96 34.21 8.00
C CYS A 99 4.73 34.05 7.08
N PRO A 100 4.48 34.95 6.10
CA PRO A 100 3.34 34.86 5.18
C PRO A 100 3.26 33.55 4.39
N ARG A 101 2.03 33.05 4.23
CA ARG A 101 1.76 31.74 3.62
C ARG A 101 2.17 31.67 2.14
N GLU A 102 2.24 32.80 1.44
CA GLU A 102 2.69 32.86 0.04
C GLU A 102 4.20 32.55 -0.14
N LEU A 103 5.02 32.67 0.91
CA LEU A 103 6.45 32.31 0.84
C LEU A 103 6.70 30.80 0.96
N LEU A 104 5.70 30.00 1.36
CA LEU A 104 5.83 28.54 1.49
C LEU A 104 5.99 27.82 0.14
N GLU A 105 5.66 28.47 -0.97
CA GLU A 105 5.93 27.95 -2.34
C GLU A 105 7.37 28.25 -2.81
N GLN A 106 8.17 28.97 -2.00
CA GLN A 106 9.52 29.45 -2.34
C GLN A 106 10.58 28.95 -1.33
N VAL A 107 10.39 27.78 -0.74
CA VAL A 107 11.32 27.19 0.23
C VAL A 107 12.66 26.84 -0.44
N LEU A 108 13.70 27.61 -0.12
CA LEU A 108 15.07 27.33 -0.50
C LEU A 108 15.79 26.62 0.66
N PHE A 109 16.37 25.44 0.38
CA PHE A 109 17.14 24.62 1.31
C PHE A 109 18.63 24.96 1.24
N SER A 110 19.18 25.58 2.29
CA SER A 110 20.64 25.69 2.40
C SER A 110 21.26 24.28 2.31
N PRO A 111 22.51 24.13 1.79
CA PRO A 111 23.20 22.85 1.81
C PRO A 111 23.15 22.21 3.20
N ALA A 112 22.81 20.93 3.24
CA ALA A 112 22.86 20.14 4.47
C ALA A 112 24.33 19.91 4.85
N VAL A 113 24.68 20.17 6.11
CA VAL A 113 26.06 20.15 6.59
C VAL A 113 26.18 19.17 7.75
N ASP A 114 27.26 18.40 7.68
CA ASP A 114 27.79 17.58 8.76
C ASP A 114 29.10 18.22 9.27
N VAL A 115 29.23 18.39 10.59
CA VAL A 115 30.48 18.79 11.24
C VAL A 115 30.85 17.77 12.32
N ASN A 116 31.91 17.01 12.07
CA ASN A 116 32.42 16.02 13.00
C ASN A 116 33.64 16.58 13.76
N LEU A 117 33.54 16.59 15.10
CA LEU A 117 34.58 17.01 16.04
C LEU A 117 35.41 15.83 16.60
N HIS A 118 35.18 14.62 16.08
CA HIS A 118 35.83 13.36 16.43
C HIS A 118 35.89 13.11 17.95
N GLY A 119 34.77 13.33 18.62
CA GLY A 119 34.60 13.15 20.07
C GLY A 119 35.17 14.26 20.97
N ALA A 120 35.66 15.38 20.41
CA ALA A 120 36.19 16.49 21.21
C ALA A 120 35.10 17.27 21.96
N GLN A 121 35.39 17.66 23.21
CA GLN A 121 34.51 18.50 24.01
C GLN A 121 34.85 19.99 23.82
N LEU A 122 33.82 20.80 23.58
CA LEU A 122 33.93 22.25 23.45
C LEU A 122 33.77 22.94 24.83
N SER A 123 34.68 23.85 25.17
CA SER A 123 34.57 24.70 26.38
C SER A 123 33.73 25.97 26.16
N GLY A 124 33.36 26.27 24.92
CA GLY A 124 32.53 27.42 24.53
C GLY A 124 31.86 27.17 23.17
N PRO A 125 31.04 28.11 22.67
CA PRO A 125 30.40 27.94 21.38
C PRO A 125 31.39 28.06 20.21
N VAL A 126 31.11 27.34 19.13
CA VAL A 126 31.69 27.54 17.80
C VAL A 126 30.68 28.30 16.92
N GLU A 127 31.18 29.06 15.95
CA GLU A 127 30.34 29.82 15.02
C GLU A 127 30.32 29.15 13.65
N VAL A 128 29.13 28.88 13.13
CA VAL A 128 28.89 28.39 11.77
C VAL A 128 28.34 29.52 10.93
N GLN A 129 28.98 29.79 9.80
CA GLN A 129 28.59 30.79 8.82
C GLN A 129 28.12 30.10 7.53
N THR A 130 26.97 30.50 7.01
CA THR A 130 26.44 30.06 5.71
C THR A 130 26.04 31.29 4.89
N TRP A 131 26.22 31.23 3.57
CA TRP A 131 25.89 32.34 2.70
C TRP A 131 24.41 32.39 2.34
N ARG A 132 23.91 33.61 2.15
CA ARG A 132 22.53 33.86 1.73
C ARG A 132 22.42 33.69 0.21
N PRO A 133 21.36 33.05 -0.30
CA PRO A 133 21.08 33.03 -1.74
C PRO A 133 20.88 34.46 -2.27
N PRO A 134 21.53 34.89 -3.37
CA PRO A 134 21.22 36.16 -4.04
C PRO A 134 19.73 36.32 -4.35
N GLY A 135 19.17 37.50 -4.09
CA GLY A 135 17.73 37.76 -4.21
C GLY A 135 16.91 37.42 -2.96
N SER A 136 17.54 36.89 -1.90
CA SER A 136 16.88 36.61 -0.61
C SER A 136 17.00 37.74 0.42
N GLU A 137 17.57 38.90 0.06
CA GLU A 137 18.07 39.92 1.00
C GLU A 137 16.97 40.45 1.96
N ASP A 138 15.73 40.54 1.49
CA ASP A 138 14.57 41.00 2.26
C ASP A 138 13.94 39.93 3.17
N ILE A 139 14.34 38.65 3.07
CA ILE A 139 13.87 37.58 3.96
C ILE A 139 14.48 37.76 5.36
N ARG A 140 13.65 37.73 6.41
CA ARG A 140 14.07 37.99 7.81
C ARG A 140 13.74 36.85 8.79
N CYS A 141 13.33 35.73 8.25
CA CYS A 141 12.67 34.63 8.93
C CYS A 141 13.38 33.37 8.45
N PHE A 142 13.78 32.51 9.39
CA PHE A 142 14.74 31.41 9.17
C PHE A 142 14.35 30.22 10.05
N LEU A 143 14.64 29.01 9.60
CA LEU A 143 14.40 27.76 10.31
C LEU A 143 15.70 26.95 10.39
N LEU A 144 16.03 26.48 11.60
CA LEU A 144 17.14 25.58 11.86
C LEU A 144 16.62 24.27 12.43
N LYS A 145 16.92 23.16 11.75
CA LYS A 145 16.64 21.82 12.26
C LYS A 145 17.93 21.03 12.48
N HIS A 146 17.99 20.32 13.59
CA HIS A 146 19.05 19.39 13.96
C HIS A 146 18.49 17.97 14.00
N HIS A 147 19.31 16.99 13.62
CA HIS A 147 18.98 15.58 13.75
C HIS A 147 19.85 14.96 14.86
N ASP A 148 19.21 14.48 15.92
CA ASP A 148 19.86 13.93 17.12
C ASP A 148 20.04 12.39 17.07
N GLY A 149 19.59 11.78 15.98
CA GLY A 149 19.58 10.32 15.79
C GLY A 149 18.19 9.69 15.95
N GLU A 150 17.29 10.32 16.69
CA GLU A 150 15.89 9.88 16.85
C GLU A 150 14.92 10.67 15.98
N GLY A 151 15.23 11.92 15.63
CA GLY A 151 14.47 12.67 14.62
C GLY A 151 14.95 14.10 14.34
N TRP A 152 14.23 14.78 13.45
CA TRP A 152 14.47 16.19 13.13
C TRP A 152 13.76 17.13 14.11
N THR A 153 14.52 17.71 15.02
CA THR A 153 14.04 18.70 16.01
C THR A 153 14.23 20.12 15.48
N ASP A 154 13.21 20.97 15.63
CA ASP A 154 13.32 22.41 15.40
C ASP A 154 14.07 23.05 16.59
N ILE A 155 15.24 23.61 16.30
CA ILE A 155 16.11 24.28 17.27
C ILE A 155 16.19 25.79 17.04
N THR A 156 15.35 26.34 16.17
CA THR A 156 15.39 27.77 15.78
C THR A 156 15.22 28.69 16.99
N ALA A 157 14.26 28.38 17.86
CA ALA A 157 13.98 29.18 19.06
C ALA A 157 15.01 29.01 20.18
N SER A 158 15.82 27.95 20.14
CA SER A 158 16.87 27.65 21.14
C SER A 158 18.28 27.97 20.68
N THR A 159 18.47 28.38 19.42
CA THR A 159 19.79 28.68 18.84
C THR A 159 19.99 30.18 18.67
N GLN A 160 21.16 30.69 19.06
CA GLN A 160 21.52 32.08 18.76
C GLN A 160 22.05 32.18 17.33
N TYR A 161 21.42 33.02 16.52
CA TYR A 161 21.85 33.30 15.15
C TYR A 161 21.80 34.81 14.84
N GLN A 162 22.57 35.23 13.84
CA GLN A 162 22.59 36.59 13.31
C GLN A 162 22.46 36.53 11.79
N ILE A 163 21.49 37.27 11.25
CA ILE A 163 21.26 37.36 9.80
C ILE A 163 21.85 38.67 9.30
N ASN A 164 22.95 38.58 8.55
CA ASN A 164 23.59 39.72 7.88
C ASN A 164 23.04 39.86 6.45
N GLN A 165 23.55 40.83 5.67
CA GLN A 165 23.08 41.04 4.30
C GLN A 165 23.39 39.87 3.37
N ASN A 166 24.56 39.24 3.51
CA ASN A 166 25.06 38.22 2.58
C ASN A 166 25.30 36.84 3.23
N GLU A 167 25.13 36.74 4.55
CA GLU A 167 25.50 35.56 5.35
C GLU A 167 24.60 35.42 6.58
N ILE A 168 24.58 34.23 7.17
CA ILE A 168 23.96 33.93 8.46
C ILE A 168 25.02 33.27 9.34
N SER A 169 25.26 33.86 10.50
CA SER A 169 26.09 33.29 11.58
C SER A 169 25.19 32.55 12.58
N ILE A 170 25.60 31.36 13.01
CA ILE A 170 24.88 30.49 13.93
C ILE A 170 25.86 30.07 15.03
N SER A 171 25.54 30.34 16.29
CA SER A 171 26.36 30.00 17.44
C SER A 171 25.91 28.66 18.04
N LEU A 172 26.80 27.67 18.05
CA LEU A 172 26.53 26.29 18.47
C LEU A 172 27.37 25.94 19.70
N GLN A 173 26.73 25.55 20.80
CA GLN A 173 27.43 25.21 22.06
C GLN A 173 27.26 23.75 22.50
N SER A 174 26.05 23.19 22.41
CA SER A 174 25.75 21.75 22.39
C SER A 174 24.24 21.52 22.22
N PHE A 175 23.85 20.39 21.65
CA PHE A 175 22.46 19.91 21.66
C PHE A 175 22.41 18.46 22.16
N SER A 176 21.45 18.19 23.05
CA SER A 176 21.16 16.92 23.75
C SER A 176 22.35 16.18 24.42
N PRO A 177 22.56 16.32 25.74
CA PRO A 177 23.45 15.43 26.48
C PRO A 177 22.76 14.09 26.77
N VAL A 178 23.40 12.98 26.41
CA VAL A 178 23.10 11.67 27.02
C VAL A 178 23.44 11.75 28.51
N VAL A 179 22.43 11.94 29.35
CA VAL A 179 22.60 11.95 30.81
C VAL A 179 22.83 10.52 31.29
N THR A 180 24.08 10.16 31.53
CA THR A 180 24.50 8.85 32.05
C THR A 180 24.09 8.67 33.52
N GLY A 181 22.85 8.25 33.74
CA GLY A 181 22.36 7.82 35.05
C GLY A 181 22.69 6.37 35.36
N TRP A 182 23.54 6.10 36.36
CA TRP A 182 23.83 4.74 36.83
C TRP A 182 22.73 4.23 37.78
N ALA A 183 22.14 3.08 37.47
CA ALA A 183 21.21 2.36 38.35
C ALA A 183 21.50 0.85 38.32
N PRO A 184 21.42 0.11 39.46
CA PRO A 184 21.65 -1.33 39.46
C PRO A 184 20.62 -2.09 38.60
N ALA A 185 21.07 -3.12 37.90
CA ALA A 185 20.30 -3.85 36.88
C ALA A 185 18.96 -4.42 37.38
N ASP A 186 18.87 -4.72 38.68
CA ASP A 186 17.77 -5.45 39.31
C ASP A 186 16.44 -4.66 39.33
N ALA A 187 16.49 -3.32 39.23
CA ALA A 187 15.31 -2.46 39.27
C ALA A 187 14.65 -2.26 37.88
N VAL A 188 15.32 -2.61 36.79
CA VAL A 188 14.90 -2.26 35.43
C VAL A 188 13.74 -3.12 34.93
N ILE A 189 13.76 -4.42 35.26
CA ILE A 189 12.90 -5.45 34.64
C ILE A 189 11.40 -5.24 34.92
N ALA A 190 11.03 -4.54 36.00
CA ALA A 190 9.62 -4.31 36.35
C ALA A 190 8.99 -3.04 35.72
N SER A 191 9.76 -2.16 35.09
CA SER A 191 9.27 -0.86 34.58
C SER A 191 9.17 -0.75 33.06
N VAL A 192 9.73 -1.72 32.32
CA VAL A 192 9.80 -1.67 30.85
C VAL A 192 8.45 -1.97 30.20
N GLU A 193 7.74 -3.03 30.61
CA GLU A 193 6.45 -3.39 29.97
C GLU A 193 5.40 -2.27 30.10
N ASP A 194 5.32 -1.60 31.24
CA ASP A 194 4.31 -0.56 31.52
C ASP A 194 4.67 0.81 30.94
N ARG A 195 5.95 1.04 30.60
CA ARG A 195 6.39 2.19 29.77
C ARG A 195 6.26 1.91 28.29
N VAL A 196 6.70 0.74 27.81
CA VAL A 196 6.58 0.34 26.40
C VAL A 196 5.12 0.30 25.99
N ARG A 197 4.21 -0.21 26.83
CA ARG A 197 2.77 -0.18 26.54
C ARG A 197 2.23 1.25 26.44
N ARG A 198 2.61 2.16 27.34
CA ARG A 198 2.22 3.58 27.27
C ARG A 198 2.82 4.31 26.06
N VAL A 199 4.03 3.95 25.64
CA VAL A 199 4.66 4.48 24.41
C VAL A 199 3.97 3.93 23.17
N VAL A 200 3.63 2.65 23.11
CA VAL A 200 2.88 2.04 21.99
C VAL A 200 1.45 2.57 21.90
N ASP A 201 0.76 2.77 23.03
CA ASP A 201 -0.57 3.38 23.05
C ASP A 201 -0.50 4.86 22.63
N ALA A 202 0.55 5.61 23.03
CA ALA A 202 0.77 6.99 22.58
C ALA A 202 1.14 7.10 21.09
N LEU A 203 1.98 6.19 20.58
CA LEU A 203 2.32 6.05 19.16
C LEU A 203 1.11 5.62 18.30
N SER A 204 0.09 5.04 18.92
CA SER A 204 -1.17 4.65 18.27
C SER A 204 -2.22 5.78 18.26
N SER A 205 -2.05 6.82 19.07
CA SER A 205 -2.99 7.95 19.15
C SER A 205 -2.59 9.11 18.23
N ARG A 206 -3.36 9.32 17.17
CA ARG A 206 -3.23 10.52 16.31
C ARG A 206 -3.40 11.79 17.16
N THR A 207 -2.49 12.75 17.03
CA THR A 207 -2.76 14.15 17.37
C THR A 207 -3.69 14.72 16.30
N LEU A 208 -4.92 15.04 16.68
CA LEU A 208 -5.92 15.60 15.78
C LEU A 208 -5.95 17.12 15.92
N ASP A 209 -5.54 17.81 14.86
CA ASP A 209 -5.87 19.22 14.68
C ASP A 209 -7.38 19.31 14.39
N CYS A 210 -8.18 19.55 15.43
CA CYS A 210 -9.61 19.36 15.42
C CYS A 210 -10.40 20.66 15.17
N ARG A 211 -11.42 20.59 14.31
CA ARG A 211 -12.48 21.61 14.20
C ARG A 211 -13.83 21.03 14.63
N PHE A 212 -14.58 21.86 15.35
CA PHE A 212 -15.97 21.61 15.68
C PHE A 212 -16.88 22.41 14.74
N ALA A 213 -17.95 21.78 14.26
CA ALA A 213 -18.96 22.42 13.42
C ALA A 213 -20.37 22.02 13.87
N ALA A 214 -21.30 22.96 13.78
CA ALA A 214 -22.72 22.78 14.06
C ALA A 214 -23.54 22.84 12.77
N TYR A 215 -24.58 22.00 12.70
CA TYR A 215 -25.47 21.87 11.56
C TYR A 215 -26.94 21.83 12.01
N ILE A 216 -27.83 22.38 11.19
CA ILE A 216 -29.29 22.48 11.40
C ILE A 216 -30.03 21.83 10.22
N ASN A 217 -31.07 21.04 10.49
CA ASN A 217 -32.05 20.60 9.49
C ASN A 217 -33.48 20.94 10.00
N PRO A 218 -34.21 21.84 9.31
CA PRO A 218 -35.56 22.24 9.70
C PRO A 218 -36.63 21.25 9.18
N SER A 219 -37.47 20.74 10.08
CA SER A 219 -38.65 19.93 9.75
C SER A 219 -39.82 20.83 9.30
N PRO A 220 -40.71 20.37 8.39
CA PRO A 220 -41.95 21.08 8.06
C PRO A 220 -42.89 21.30 9.26
N ASP A 221 -42.84 20.41 10.25
CA ASP A 221 -43.76 20.39 11.39
C ASP A 221 -43.37 21.34 12.54
N GLY A 222 -42.24 22.05 12.40
CA GLY A 222 -41.74 23.01 13.39
C GLY A 222 -40.38 22.64 13.96
N ASP A 223 -40.12 21.35 14.21
CA ASP A 223 -38.88 20.90 14.86
C ASP A 223 -37.59 21.23 14.09
N VAL A 224 -36.50 21.46 14.81
CA VAL A 224 -35.14 21.52 14.28
C VAL A 224 -34.29 20.38 14.82
N GLN A 225 -33.69 19.61 13.91
CA GLN A 225 -32.59 18.73 14.28
C GLN A 225 -31.28 19.51 14.28
N PHE A 226 -30.58 19.47 15.41
CA PHE A 226 -29.28 20.10 15.60
C PHE A 226 -28.18 19.04 15.79
N ARG A 227 -27.03 19.24 15.16
CA ARG A 227 -25.91 18.29 15.21
C ARG A 227 -24.59 19.00 15.40
N VAL A 228 -23.80 18.58 16.40
CA VAL A 228 -22.42 19.04 16.61
C VAL A 228 -21.46 17.92 16.25
N VAL A 229 -20.40 18.26 15.51
CA VAL A 229 -19.46 17.32 14.92
C VAL A 229 -18.04 17.77 15.18
N CYS A 230 -17.16 16.85 15.58
CA CYS A 230 -15.71 17.03 15.67
C CYS A 230 -15.02 16.33 14.48
N ARG A 231 -14.09 17.00 13.78
CA ARG A 231 -13.32 16.47 12.64
C ARG A 231 -11.88 16.97 12.60
N ASP A 232 -11.00 16.17 12.02
CA ASP A 232 -9.61 16.51 11.68
C ASP A 232 -9.54 17.51 10.51
N GLN A 233 -8.72 18.56 10.62
CA GLN A 233 -8.51 19.57 9.57
C GLN A 233 -7.94 18.99 8.25
N ARG A 234 -7.32 17.80 8.28
CA ARG A 234 -6.76 17.14 7.09
C ARG A 234 -7.79 16.40 6.24
N VAL A 235 -9.05 16.27 6.70
CA VAL A 235 -10.12 15.58 5.96
C VAL A 235 -10.98 16.58 5.19
N GLN A 236 -10.68 16.79 3.90
CA GLN A 236 -11.55 17.56 3.00
C GLN A 236 -12.84 16.80 2.67
N THR A 237 -13.93 17.11 3.38
CA THR A 237 -15.30 16.76 3.00
C THR A 237 -16.26 17.89 3.37
N ASP A 238 -16.61 18.73 2.40
CA ASP A 238 -17.60 19.81 2.59
C ASP A 238 -19.06 19.29 2.58
N GLU A 239 -19.29 18.06 2.15
CA GLU A 239 -20.63 17.45 2.09
C GLU A 239 -20.99 16.69 3.38
N TYR A 240 -22.02 17.19 4.07
CA TYR A 240 -22.80 16.44 5.06
C TYR A 240 -24.06 15.88 4.39
N HIS A 241 -24.76 14.95 5.05
CA HIS A 241 -26.02 14.37 4.55
C HIS A 241 -27.02 15.44 4.07
N SER A 242 -27.65 15.20 2.92
CA SER A 242 -28.63 16.10 2.29
C SER A 242 -29.73 16.52 3.27
N GLY A 243 -29.88 17.83 3.46
CA GLY A 243 -30.87 18.45 4.36
C GLY A 243 -30.28 19.18 5.57
N PHE A 244 -29.02 18.95 5.92
CA PHE A 244 -28.34 19.67 7.01
C PHE A 244 -27.50 20.84 6.50
N THR A 245 -27.77 22.05 6.99
CA THR A 245 -27.04 23.29 6.69
C THR A 245 -26.10 23.63 7.84
N LYS A 246 -24.83 23.96 7.55
CA LYS A 246 -23.85 24.40 8.55
C LYS A 246 -24.24 25.77 9.11
N CYS A 247 -24.24 25.92 10.43
CA CYS A 247 -24.72 27.14 11.12
C CYS A 247 -23.71 27.70 12.13
N GLY A 248 -22.55 27.07 12.32
CA GLY A 248 -21.47 27.57 13.17
C GLY A 248 -20.29 26.60 13.25
N GLY A 249 -19.18 27.05 13.84
CA GLY A 249 -18.02 26.21 14.12
C GLY A 249 -16.79 27.00 14.55
N ASN A 250 -15.81 26.33 15.14
CA ASN A 250 -14.52 26.89 15.55
C ASN A 250 -13.48 25.76 15.73
N ALA A 251 -12.19 26.09 15.74
CA ALA A 251 -11.10 25.15 16.01
C ALA A 251 -11.01 24.79 17.50
N ALA A 252 -10.36 23.66 17.81
CA ALA A 252 -9.89 23.38 19.15
C ALA A 252 -8.70 24.29 19.49
N ASN A 253 -8.64 24.78 20.72
CA ASN A 253 -7.56 25.64 21.22
C ASN A 253 -6.28 24.85 21.59
N PHE A 254 -6.34 23.52 21.55
CA PHE A 254 -5.26 22.58 21.86
C PHE A 254 -5.61 21.18 21.33
N ASP A 255 -4.59 20.33 21.17
CA ASP A 255 -4.74 19.00 20.60
C ASP A 255 -5.65 18.08 21.42
N LEU A 256 -6.46 17.29 20.69
CA LEU A 256 -7.30 16.22 21.23
C LEU A 256 -6.78 14.87 20.75
N PHE A 257 -6.78 13.89 21.65
CA PHE A 257 -6.23 12.56 21.47
C PHE A 257 -7.34 11.50 21.43
N HIS A 258 -7.02 10.34 20.84
CA HIS A 258 -7.91 9.19 20.83
C HIS A 258 -8.28 8.75 22.25
N GLY A 259 -9.58 8.63 22.54
CA GLY A 259 -10.08 8.26 23.87
C GLY A 259 -10.29 9.43 24.86
N ASP A 260 -10.04 10.69 24.47
CA ASP A 260 -10.42 11.84 25.29
C ASP A 260 -11.94 11.90 25.55
N GLU A 261 -12.34 12.10 26.81
CA GLU A 261 -13.74 12.31 27.22
C GLU A 261 -14.14 13.79 27.05
N LEU A 262 -15.26 14.03 26.37
CA LEU A 262 -15.71 15.37 25.98
C LEU A 262 -17.10 15.69 26.54
N ASP A 263 -17.20 16.82 27.24
CA ASP A 263 -18.45 17.41 27.71
C ASP A 263 -18.88 18.51 26.72
N ILE A 264 -20.06 18.35 26.11
CA ILE A 264 -20.59 19.26 25.08
C ILE A 264 -21.90 19.85 25.58
N THR A 265 -21.87 21.15 25.87
CA THR A 265 -23.05 21.94 26.27
C THR A 265 -23.52 22.78 25.10
N VAL A 266 -24.83 22.75 24.82
CA VAL A 266 -25.48 23.61 23.82
C VAL A 266 -26.57 24.42 24.50
N SER A 267 -26.53 25.74 24.38
CA SER A 267 -27.58 26.64 24.87
C SER A 267 -28.18 27.46 23.74
N VAL A 268 -29.51 27.54 23.71
CA VAL A 268 -30.31 28.22 22.68
C VAL A 268 -30.93 29.48 23.27
N ARG A 269 -31.03 30.57 22.49
CA ARG A 269 -31.78 31.78 22.86
C ARG A 269 -32.68 32.20 21.70
N GLY A 270 -33.99 32.00 21.83
CA GLY A 270 -34.92 32.12 20.69
C GLY A 270 -36.39 32.35 21.06
N GLY A 271 -36.70 33.47 21.69
CA GLY A 271 -38.05 33.80 22.19
C GLY A 271 -37.96 34.32 23.62
N GLN A 272 -39.01 34.99 24.09
CA GLN A 272 -39.07 35.48 25.47
C GLN A 272 -39.23 34.32 26.46
N GLU A 273 -38.48 34.40 27.56
CA GLU A 273 -38.44 33.46 28.68
C GLU A 273 -37.78 32.08 28.41
N ASP A 274 -36.94 31.70 29.37
CA ASP A 274 -36.23 30.42 29.58
C ASP A 274 -35.39 29.83 28.43
N SER A 275 -34.06 30.07 28.49
CA SER A 275 -33.08 29.27 27.77
C SER A 275 -32.79 27.96 28.52
N GLU A 276 -33.36 26.83 28.09
CA GLU A 276 -32.94 25.51 28.58
C GLU A 276 -31.46 25.25 28.24
N GLU A 277 -30.67 24.95 29.27
CA GLU A 277 -29.27 24.54 29.15
C GLU A 277 -29.20 23.01 29.31
N MET A 278 -29.10 22.29 28.19
CA MET A 278 -29.13 20.81 28.20
C MET A 278 -27.72 20.23 28.12
N GLU A 279 -27.34 19.43 29.13
CA GLU A 279 -26.01 18.80 29.25
C GLU A 279 -25.99 17.43 28.54
N LEU A 280 -25.09 17.24 27.57
CA LEU A 280 -24.91 15.97 26.86
C LEU A 280 -23.44 15.50 26.93
N ARG A 281 -23.21 14.42 27.68
CA ARG A 281 -21.87 13.83 27.86
C ARG A 281 -21.55 12.82 26.76
N SER A 282 -20.48 13.06 26.01
CA SER A 282 -19.99 12.19 24.95
C SER A 282 -18.71 11.48 25.40
N LYS A 283 -18.74 10.15 25.49
CA LYS A 283 -17.68 9.42 26.22
C LYS A 283 -16.38 9.17 25.48
N LEU A 284 -16.35 9.18 24.14
CA LEU A 284 -15.16 8.75 23.39
C LEU A 284 -14.98 9.52 22.07
N CYS A 285 -13.89 10.28 21.96
CA CYS A 285 -13.48 10.86 20.69
C CYS A 285 -12.93 9.77 19.73
N CYS A 286 -13.27 9.89 18.43
CA CYS A 286 -12.96 9.02 17.27
C CYS A 286 -14.00 7.95 16.87
N ASP A 287 -15.03 8.37 16.12
CA ASP A 287 -15.51 7.60 14.96
C ASP A 287 -14.77 8.15 13.72
N LYS A 288 -14.40 7.28 12.77
CA LYS A 288 -13.76 7.63 11.49
C LYS A 288 -14.63 8.52 10.58
N TYR A 289 -15.91 8.69 10.91
CA TYR A 289 -16.84 9.60 10.22
C TYR A 289 -17.14 10.90 11.01
N GLY A 290 -16.56 11.07 12.20
CA GLY A 290 -16.86 12.12 13.18
C GLY A 290 -17.92 11.68 14.20
N GLN A 291 -17.87 12.25 15.41
CA GLN A 291 -18.86 11.97 16.46
C GLN A 291 -20.28 12.40 16.05
N ASN A 292 -21.27 11.55 16.35
CA ASN A 292 -22.68 11.82 16.08
C ASN A 292 -23.41 12.22 17.37
N VAL A 293 -23.46 13.53 17.65
CA VAL A 293 -24.36 14.10 18.67
C VAL A 293 -25.57 14.70 17.95
N GLN A 294 -26.73 14.06 18.06
CA GLN A 294 -27.98 14.49 17.44
C GLN A 294 -28.95 14.97 18.53
N MET A 295 -29.46 16.18 18.36
CA MET A 295 -30.42 16.82 19.26
C MET A 295 -31.68 17.19 18.49
N TRP A 296 -32.82 17.13 19.15
CA TRP A 296 -34.10 17.62 18.65
C TRP A 296 -34.45 18.86 19.48
N LEU A 297 -34.67 19.98 18.81
CA LEU A 297 -35.06 21.25 19.41
C LEU A 297 -36.42 21.62 18.83
N ASP A 298 -37.43 21.67 19.70
CA ASP A 298 -38.74 22.25 19.38
C ASP A 298 -38.55 23.74 19.03
N ARG A 299 -39.37 24.27 18.11
CA ARG A 299 -39.41 25.71 17.78
C ARG A 299 -40.78 26.26 18.15
N PRO A 300 -40.97 26.81 19.37
CA PRO A 300 -42.29 27.27 19.80
C PRO A 300 -42.90 28.39 18.94
N ASN A 301 -42.09 29.17 18.21
CA ASN A 301 -42.50 30.45 17.62
C ASN A 301 -42.00 30.73 16.19
N GLY A 302 -41.42 29.75 15.47
CA GLY A 302 -40.99 29.92 14.07
C GLY A 302 -39.90 30.98 13.80
N ARG A 303 -39.21 31.48 14.84
CA ARG A 303 -38.10 32.44 14.72
C ARG A 303 -36.77 31.73 14.42
N LEU A 304 -35.83 32.44 13.79
CA LEU A 304 -34.47 31.93 13.48
C LEU A 304 -33.74 31.52 14.76
N VAL A 305 -33.11 30.35 14.75
CA VAL A 305 -32.44 29.79 15.94
C VAL A 305 -31.00 30.32 16.04
N LYS A 306 -30.65 30.87 17.21
CA LYS A 306 -29.28 31.28 17.57
C LYS A 306 -28.92 30.72 18.94
N GLY A 307 -27.69 30.26 19.09
CA GLY A 307 -27.21 29.67 20.34
C GLY A 307 -25.70 29.60 20.45
N LYS A 308 -25.23 28.93 21.48
CA LYS A 308 -23.81 28.79 21.82
C LYS A 308 -23.50 27.31 22.06
N VAL A 309 -22.39 26.84 21.50
CA VAL A 309 -21.81 25.52 21.77
C VAL A 309 -20.54 25.71 22.59
N SER A 310 -20.39 24.93 23.65
CA SER A 310 -19.19 24.86 24.47
C SER A 310 -18.72 23.42 24.59
N VAL A 311 -17.48 23.16 24.21
CA VAL A 311 -16.83 21.84 24.30
C VAL A 311 -15.71 21.89 25.32
N LYS A 312 -15.77 21.03 26.32
CA LYS A 312 -14.75 20.88 27.36
C LYS A 312 -14.12 19.50 27.27
N LYS A 313 -12.80 19.46 27.32
CA LYS A 313 -12.05 18.22 27.58
C LYS A 313 -12.11 17.94 29.08
N VAL A 314 -12.63 16.78 29.43
CA VAL A 314 -12.72 16.33 30.83
C VAL A 314 -11.37 15.74 31.22
N GLN A 315 -10.70 16.34 32.20
CA GLN A 315 -9.41 15.89 32.71
C GLN A 315 -9.39 16.10 34.23
N VAL A 316 -8.94 15.10 34.97
CA VAL A 316 -8.72 15.21 36.42
C VAL A 316 -7.30 15.74 36.64
N PRO A 317 -7.09 16.82 37.42
CA PRO A 317 -8.05 17.51 38.28
C PRO A 317 -8.75 18.73 37.64
N THR A 318 -8.42 19.13 36.41
CA THR A 318 -8.90 20.38 35.78
C THR A 318 -9.46 20.17 34.37
N ASN A 319 -10.78 20.31 34.21
CA ASN A 319 -11.44 20.38 32.91
C ASN A 319 -10.99 21.65 32.15
N ARG A 320 -10.65 21.50 30.86
CA ARG A 320 -10.26 22.63 29.98
C ARG A 320 -11.26 22.81 28.84
N THR A 321 -11.68 24.05 28.58
CA THR A 321 -12.51 24.38 27.41
C THR A 321 -11.69 24.22 26.13
N ALA A 322 -11.96 23.14 25.38
CA ALA A 322 -11.28 22.84 24.13
C ALA A 322 -11.75 23.76 23.00
N CYS A 323 -13.06 24.05 22.93
CA CYS A 323 -13.63 24.89 21.88
C CYS A 323 -14.89 25.59 22.39
N GLN A 324 -15.15 26.81 21.91
CA GLN A 324 -16.41 27.50 22.17
C GLN A 324 -16.77 28.37 20.95
N PHE A 325 -18.03 28.33 20.53
CA PHE A 325 -18.51 29.12 19.39
C PHE A 325 -20.00 29.43 19.47
N ILE A 326 -20.42 30.43 18.71
CA ILE A 326 -21.82 30.80 18.52
C ILE A 326 -22.28 30.19 17.20
N PHE A 327 -23.50 29.67 17.16
CA PHE A 327 -24.16 29.27 15.92
C PHE A 327 -25.37 30.15 15.66
N LYS A 328 -25.66 30.38 14.38
CA LYS A 328 -26.82 31.12 13.89
C LYS A 328 -27.29 30.44 12.61
N GLU A 329 -28.58 30.19 12.51
CA GLU A 329 -29.19 29.75 11.26
C GLU A 329 -28.96 30.78 10.13
N GLU A 330 -28.43 30.33 8.99
CA GLU A 330 -28.15 31.16 7.82
C GLU A 330 -29.20 30.94 6.71
N GLY A 331 -29.74 32.04 6.22
CA GLY A 331 -30.69 32.07 5.11
C GLY A 331 -31.60 33.29 5.17
N GLU A 332 -31.90 33.89 4.02
CA GLU A 332 -33.11 34.72 3.90
C GLU A 332 -34.32 33.78 3.96
N ILE A 333 -35.16 33.95 4.98
CA ILE A 333 -36.53 33.44 4.92
C ILE A 333 -37.18 34.15 3.74
N LEU A 334 -37.48 33.39 2.68
CA LEU A 334 -38.34 33.87 1.58
C LEU A 334 -39.65 34.37 2.21
N GLN A 335 -39.82 35.69 2.24
CA GLN A 335 -41.02 36.34 2.77
C GLN A 335 -42.21 36.03 1.86
N ARG A 336 -42.83 34.86 2.06
CA ARG A 336 -44.26 34.70 1.85
C ARG A 336 -44.95 35.17 3.12
N ASN A 337 -45.28 36.47 3.08
CA ASN A 337 -46.07 37.18 4.09
C ASN A 337 -47.12 36.29 4.76
N TYR A 338 -47.01 36.11 6.07
CA TYR A 338 -48.16 36.22 6.95
C TYR A 338 -47.79 37.03 8.20
N THR A 339 -48.77 37.75 8.71
CA THR A 339 -48.61 38.93 9.56
C THR A 339 -48.50 38.63 11.06
N ARG A 340 -47.81 39.55 11.74
CA ARG A 340 -48.13 40.17 13.05
C ARG A 340 -47.44 39.69 14.35
N ASP A 341 -47.02 40.73 15.07
CA ASP A 341 -47.00 40.96 16.52
C ASP A 341 -45.97 40.25 17.44
N SER A 342 -44.92 41.04 17.72
CA SER A 342 -44.54 41.56 19.06
C SER A 342 -43.61 40.79 20.02
N THR A 343 -42.87 41.65 20.77
CA THR A 343 -42.40 41.52 22.18
C THR A 343 -41.26 40.54 22.53
N THR A 344 -40.07 41.15 22.82
CA THR A 344 -39.21 40.95 24.04
C THR A 344 -38.63 39.53 24.32
N GLU A 345 -37.92 39.13 25.41
CA GLU A 345 -36.78 39.67 26.23
C GLU A 345 -35.97 38.53 26.94
N GLU A 346 -34.97 38.90 27.78
CA GLU A 346 -34.28 38.27 28.97
C GLU A 346 -34.60 36.81 29.44
N SER A 347 -33.76 36.03 30.17
CA SER A 347 -32.35 36.11 30.67
C SER A 347 -31.83 34.73 31.18
N ASP A 348 -30.64 34.69 31.84
CA ASP A 348 -30.07 33.74 32.85
C ASP A 348 -30.91 32.56 33.46
N SER A 349 -30.40 31.45 34.03
CA SER A 349 -29.02 30.95 34.30
C SER A 349 -28.98 29.57 35.05
N THR A 350 -27.81 28.89 35.02
CA THR A 350 -27.20 28.07 36.10
C THR A 350 -27.75 26.71 36.62
N GLN A 351 -26.85 25.70 36.55
CA GLN A 351 -26.26 24.90 37.67
C GLN A 351 -26.71 23.45 38.04
N THR A 352 -25.64 22.64 38.28
CA THR A 352 -25.45 21.55 39.30
C THR A 352 -26.00 20.12 39.11
N THR A 353 -25.11 19.19 38.70
CA THR A 353 -24.42 18.11 39.49
C THR A 353 -24.93 17.73 40.93
N PRO A 354 -24.47 16.63 41.62
CA PRO A 354 -23.48 15.56 41.31
C PRO A 354 -23.89 14.10 41.79
N LYS A 355 -22.90 13.19 41.94
CA LYS A 355 -22.78 11.99 42.85
C LYS A 355 -23.22 10.60 42.35
N GLU A 356 -22.62 9.46 42.75
CA GLU A 356 -21.27 9.10 43.31
C GLU A 356 -21.08 7.55 43.31
N LEU A 357 -19.87 7.05 42.97
CA LEU A 357 -19.14 5.84 43.50
C LEU A 357 -19.85 4.43 43.48
N VAL A 358 -19.22 3.24 43.63
CA VAL A 358 -17.97 2.73 44.28
C VAL A 358 -17.48 1.41 43.61
N GLU A 359 -16.16 1.25 43.33
CA GLU A 359 -15.25 0.03 43.27
C GLU A 359 -15.65 -1.33 42.60
N PRO A 360 -14.69 -2.25 42.20
CA PRO A 360 -13.67 -2.91 43.07
C PRO A 360 -12.29 -3.32 42.44
N VAL A 361 -11.43 -3.97 43.23
CA VAL A 361 -10.04 -4.41 42.91
C VAL A 361 -9.76 -5.90 43.30
N ARG A 362 -8.76 -6.52 42.61
CA ARG A 362 -8.11 -7.87 42.77
C ARG A 362 -8.66 -8.97 41.83
N GLY A 363 -7.85 -9.86 41.22
CA GLY A 363 -6.39 -9.92 41.11
C GLY A 363 -5.84 -11.30 40.64
N LYS A 364 -4.92 -11.30 39.66
CA LYS A 364 -3.90 -12.32 39.23
C LYS A 364 -4.12 -13.84 39.41
N LEU A 365 -3.77 -14.61 38.37
CA LEU A 365 -2.74 -15.67 38.41
C LEU A 365 -2.31 -16.15 37.00
N ALA A 366 -1.11 -16.75 36.89
CA ALA A 366 -0.49 -17.29 35.67
C ALA A 366 0.15 -18.66 35.97
N LEU A 367 0.54 -19.41 34.92
CA LEU A 367 1.14 -20.76 35.02
C LEU A 367 2.09 -21.04 33.85
N SER A 368 3.23 -21.70 34.09
CA SER A 368 4.18 -22.14 33.06
C SER A 368 5.12 -23.27 33.53
N SER A 369 5.86 -23.84 32.56
CA SER A 369 7.06 -24.72 32.65
C SER A 369 6.92 -26.25 32.83
N ILE A 370 7.49 -26.99 31.86
CA ILE A 370 8.22 -28.29 31.97
C ILE A 370 9.32 -28.29 30.87
N THR A 371 10.42 -29.05 31.07
CA THR A 371 11.69 -29.08 30.29
C THR A 371 12.02 -30.48 29.70
N GLY A 372 12.99 -30.60 28.77
CA GLY A 372 13.85 -31.81 28.63
C GLY A 372 14.18 -32.44 27.24
N ASP A 373 15.42 -32.24 26.78
CA ASP A 373 16.38 -33.04 25.95
C ASP A 373 16.02 -34.27 25.05
N SER A 374 16.65 -34.38 23.85
CA SER A 374 17.82 -35.30 23.58
C SER A 374 18.14 -35.68 22.08
N GLU A 375 19.45 -35.61 21.75
CA GLU A 375 20.33 -36.42 20.84
C GLU A 375 20.11 -36.72 19.32
N THR A 376 21.01 -36.11 18.51
CA THR A 376 21.90 -36.61 17.41
C THR A 376 21.67 -37.93 16.63
N ARG A 377 21.85 -37.83 15.28
CA ARG A 377 22.83 -38.65 14.50
C ARG A 377 23.16 -38.06 13.11
N ARG A 378 24.46 -38.02 12.75
CA ARG A 378 24.99 -37.70 11.40
C ARG A 378 25.31 -38.99 10.62
N VAL A 379 25.28 -38.92 9.29
CA VAL A 379 25.97 -39.86 8.39
C VAL A 379 26.61 -39.09 7.24
N ASP A 380 27.94 -39.11 7.16
CA ASP A 380 28.71 -38.58 6.01
C ASP A 380 28.94 -39.69 4.97
N VAL A 381 28.60 -39.45 3.70
CA VAL A 381 29.25 -40.14 2.57
C VAL A 381 29.26 -39.22 1.34
N LEU A 382 30.46 -38.86 0.84
CA LEU A 382 30.89 -38.96 -0.57
C LEU A 382 32.08 -38.02 -0.85
N SER A 383 33.29 -38.57 -0.79
CA SER A 383 34.47 -37.97 -1.42
C SER A 383 35.18 -39.00 -2.29
N THR A 384 34.98 -38.90 -3.62
CA THR A 384 35.89 -39.33 -4.70
C THR A 384 35.14 -39.27 -6.03
N TYR A 385 35.61 -38.43 -6.95
CA TYR A 385 35.73 -38.66 -8.41
C TYR A 385 35.96 -37.32 -9.13
N GLN A 386 37.22 -36.89 -9.16
CA GLN A 386 37.69 -35.87 -10.10
C GLN A 386 39.07 -36.30 -10.64
N ARG A 387 39.12 -36.71 -11.91
CA ARG A 387 40.27 -36.57 -12.82
C ARG A 387 39.90 -37.10 -14.21
N GLN A 388 40.13 -36.23 -15.22
CA GLN A 388 40.17 -36.44 -16.68
C GLN A 388 38.99 -35.89 -17.50
N ALA A 389 39.11 -34.62 -17.92
CA ALA A 389 38.88 -34.15 -19.29
C ALA A 389 39.43 -32.73 -19.46
N GLY A 390 40.01 -32.42 -20.64
CA GLY A 390 40.47 -31.09 -21.04
C GLY A 390 39.38 -30.27 -21.74
N PRO A 391 39.67 -29.04 -22.18
CA PRO A 391 38.64 -28.05 -22.53
C PRO A 391 38.12 -28.18 -23.96
N GLY A 392 36.79 -28.09 -24.13
CA GLY A 392 36.19 -27.82 -25.44
C GLY A 392 34.80 -28.43 -25.68
N ASP A 393 33.75 -27.93 -25.00
CA ASP A 393 32.53 -27.48 -25.69
C ASP A 393 31.69 -26.56 -24.76
N ARG A 394 30.78 -25.75 -25.31
CA ARG A 394 30.00 -24.73 -24.57
C ARG A 394 28.48 -24.84 -24.75
N THR A 395 27.96 -26.06 -24.83
CA THR A 395 26.53 -26.35 -25.07
C THR A 395 25.86 -27.28 -24.03
N ASP A 396 26.61 -28.05 -23.23
CA ASP A 396 26.01 -29.06 -22.32
C ASP A 396 25.61 -28.54 -20.92
N SER A 397 25.81 -27.24 -20.63
CA SER A 397 25.54 -26.66 -19.30
C SER A 397 24.07 -26.71 -18.86
N ILE A 398 23.12 -26.79 -19.80
CA ILE A 398 21.67 -26.83 -19.47
C ILE A 398 21.21 -28.27 -19.25
N ALA A 399 21.67 -29.21 -20.08
CA ALA A 399 21.33 -30.63 -19.96
C ALA A 399 21.88 -31.26 -18.66
N LEU A 400 23.10 -30.88 -18.23
CA LEU A 400 23.68 -31.38 -16.99
C LEU A 400 22.90 -30.91 -15.75
N THR A 401 22.39 -29.68 -15.78
CA THR A 401 21.60 -29.10 -14.68
C THR A 401 20.26 -29.81 -14.53
N HIS A 402 19.52 -30.02 -15.62
CA HIS A 402 18.29 -30.83 -15.62
C HIS A 402 18.52 -32.27 -15.13
N ALA A 403 19.65 -32.89 -15.47
CA ALA A 403 19.97 -34.25 -15.02
C ALA A 403 20.25 -34.31 -13.50
N LEU A 404 20.88 -33.27 -12.94
CA LEU A 404 21.14 -33.14 -11.50
C LEU A 404 19.86 -32.85 -10.71
N ASP A 405 18.98 -31.98 -11.22
CA ASP A 405 17.67 -31.72 -10.63
C ASP A 405 16.79 -32.99 -10.59
N HIS A 406 16.79 -33.79 -11.67
CA HIS A 406 16.11 -35.10 -11.69
C HIS A 406 16.67 -36.12 -10.68
N LEU A 407 17.98 -36.08 -10.39
CA LEU A 407 18.60 -36.94 -9.38
C LEU A 407 18.26 -36.48 -7.95
N ALA A 408 18.21 -35.17 -7.70
CA ALA A 408 17.76 -34.60 -6.44
C ALA A 408 16.28 -34.91 -6.16
N LEU A 409 15.41 -34.79 -7.17
CA LEU A 409 13.99 -35.19 -7.11
C LEU A 409 13.82 -36.66 -6.68
N ARG A 410 14.59 -37.58 -7.29
CA ARG A 410 14.57 -39.02 -6.94
C ARG A 410 15.13 -39.34 -5.55
N ALA A 411 16.02 -38.51 -5.01
CA ALA A 411 16.54 -38.67 -3.66
C ALA A 411 15.50 -38.20 -2.61
N SER A 412 14.91 -37.02 -2.82
CA SER A 412 13.87 -36.46 -1.93
C SER A 412 12.60 -37.30 -1.90
N SER A 413 12.10 -37.79 -3.03
CA SER A 413 10.90 -38.64 -3.07
C SER A 413 11.12 -39.99 -2.37
N ARG A 414 12.32 -40.59 -2.49
CA ARG A 414 12.69 -41.79 -1.73
C ARG A 414 12.75 -41.56 -0.22
N LEU A 415 13.30 -40.42 0.23
CA LEU A 415 13.35 -40.12 1.67
C LEU A 415 11.95 -39.92 2.26
N VAL A 416 11.03 -39.31 1.52
CA VAL A 416 9.61 -39.19 1.93
C VAL A 416 8.92 -40.56 1.96
N SER A 417 9.16 -41.44 0.97
CA SER A 417 8.53 -42.76 0.91
C SER A 417 9.05 -43.75 1.95
N ILE A 418 10.25 -43.55 2.49
CA ILE A 418 10.85 -44.40 3.54
C ILE A 418 10.35 -44.02 4.95
N ALA A 419 9.87 -42.79 5.15
CA ALA A 419 9.42 -42.28 6.45
C ALA A 419 7.94 -42.58 6.79
N ARG A 420 7.13 -43.03 5.83
CA ARG A 420 5.72 -43.39 6.03
C ARG A 420 5.39 -44.70 5.30
N GLY A 421 4.65 -45.59 5.97
CA GLY A 421 4.12 -46.79 5.33
C GLY A 421 3.25 -46.42 4.12
N SER A 422 3.44 -47.14 3.01
CA SER A 422 2.99 -46.77 1.67
C SER A 422 1.48 -46.90 1.44
N GLY A 423 0.67 -46.08 2.13
CA GLY A 423 -0.79 -46.14 2.03
C GLY A 423 -1.59 -44.94 2.55
N SER A 424 -0.98 -43.96 3.24
CA SER A 424 -1.70 -42.75 3.66
C SER A 424 -1.71 -41.69 2.55
N LYS A 425 -2.90 -41.36 2.04
CA LYS A 425 -3.12 -40.24 1.10
C LYS A 425 -2.70 -38.90 1.76
N PRO A 426 -2.01 -38.00 1.05
CA PRO A 426 -1.58 -36.73 1.63
C PRO A 426 -2.78 -35.83 1.95
N VAL A 427 -2.70 -35.12 3.08
CA VAL A 427 -3.69 -34.12 3.49
C VAL A 427 -3.14 -32.72 3.19
N VAL A 428 -3.85 -31.95 2.37
CA VAL A 428 -3.42 -30.62 1.95
C VAL A 428 -4.44 -29.57 2.42
N LEU A 429 -3.94 -28.50 3.04
CA LEU A 429 -4.69 -27.32 3.42
C LEU A 429 -4.33 -26.17 2.48
N LEU A 430 -5.23 -25.82 1.58
CA LEU A 430 -5.07 -24.67 0.69
C LEU A 430 -5.64 -23.42 1.40
N ILE A 431 -4.85 -22.36 1.51
CA ILE A 431 -5.30 -21.10 2.12
C ILE A 431 -5.77 -20.14 1.03
N SER A 432 -7.08 -19.87 1.00
CA SER A 432 -7.74 -18.89 0.13
C SER A 432 -8.75 -18.06 0.90
N ASP A 433 -9.14 -16.93 0.31
CA ASP A 433 -10.29 -16.13 0.72
C ASP A 433 -11.61 -16.56 0.03
N LYS A 434 -11.51 -17.29 -1.10
CA LYS A 434 -12.63 -17.68 -1.97
C LYS A 434 -12.36 -19.02 -2.66
N TYR A 435 -13.43 -19.67 -3.08
CA TYR A 435 -13.42 -20.88 -3.92
C TYR A 435 -14.53 -20.76 -4.97
N GLY A 436 -14.45 -21.52 -6.07
CA GLY A 436 -15.61 -21.75 -6.95
C GLY A 436 -15.52 -21.07 -8.32
N SER A 437 -16.61 -20.41 -8.74
CA SER A 437 -16.78 -19.93 -10.13
C SER A 437 -16.24 -18.51 -10.36
N SER A 438 -15.82 -17.81 -9.29
CA SER A 438 -15.33 -16.43 -9.32
C SER A 438 -14.18 -16.23 -10.32
N TYR A 439 -14.35 -15.29 -11.24
CA TYR A 439 -13.38 -14.99 -12.29
C TYR A 439 -12.21 -14.15 -11.77
N ASP A 440 -11.17 -14.86 -11.31
CA ASP A 440 -9.93 -14.32 -10.77
C ASP A 440 -8.80 -15.33 -11.02
N ASP A 441 -7.62 -14.85 -11.43
CA ASP A 441 -6.49 -15.71 -11.85
C ASP A 441 -5.97 -16.59 -10.70
N VAL A 442 -5.92 -16.01 -9.48
CA VAL A 442 -5.50 -16.71 -8.26
C VAL A 442 -6.53 -17.78 -7.89
N CYS A 443 -7.82 -17.42 -7.84
CA CYS A 443 -8.92 -18.35 -7.56
C CYS A 443 -8.96 -19.52 -8.57
N THR A 444 -8.78 -19.24 -9.87
CA THR A 444 -8.81 -20.28 -10.91
C THR A 444 -7.62 -21.22 -10.80
N THR A 445 -6.42 -20.68 -10.57
CA THR A 445 -5.20 -21.48 -10.34
C THR A 445 -5.33 -22.34 -9.08
N HIS A 446 -5.86 -21.77 -7.99
CA HIS A 446 -6.13 -22.46 -6.74
C HIS A 446 -7.09 -23.66 -6.92
N ARG A 447 -8.23 -23.44 -7.59
CA ARG A 447 -9.19 -24.49 -7.91
C ARG A 447 -8.57 -25.60 -8.77
N GLN A 448 -7.77 -25.22 -9.78
CA GLN A 448 -7.07 -26.18 -10.63
C GLN A 448 -6.07 -27.05 -9.84
N MET A 449 -5.24 -26.44 -8.99
CA MET A 449 -4.34 -27.16 -8.08
C MET A 449 -5.11 -28.14 -7.17
N ALA A 450 -6.24 -27.70 -6.60
CA ALA A 450 -7.08 -28.54 -5.76
C ALA A 450 -7.61 -29.78 -6.50
N VAL A 451 -8.24 -29.58 -7.67
CA VAL A 451 -8.81 -30.67 -8.50
C VAL A 451 -7.75 -31.67 -8.93
N MET A 452 -6.53 -31.22 -9.27
CA MET A 452 -5.44 -32.13 -9.64
C MET A 452 -5.00 -33.00 -8.47
N LEU A 453 -4.84 -32.43 -7.27
CA LEU A 453 -4.48 -33.21 -6.07
C LEU A 453 -5.59 -34.20 -5.70
N VAL A 454 -6.87 -33.81 -5.77
CA VAL A 454 -8.00 -34.73 -5.57
C VAL A 454 -7.99 -35.86 -6.61
N SER A 455 -7.63 -35.59 -7.86
CA SER A 455 -7.57 -36.62 -8.92
C SER A 455 -6.58 -37.75 -8.63
N GLN A 456 -5.49 -37.46 -7.90
CA GLN A 456 -4.53 -38.46 -7.41
C GLN A 456 -4.88 -38.98 -5.99
N GLY A 457 -6.04 -38.59 -5.47
CA GLY A 457 -6.62 -39.14 -4.25
C GLY A 457 -6.22 -38.42 -2.96
N ALA A 458 -5.56 -37.26 -3.01
CA ALA A 458 -5.27 -36.43 -1.84
C ALA A 458 -6.57 -35.96 -1.14
N VAL A 459 -6.47 -35.63 0.15
CA VAL A 459 -7.57 -35.05 0.93
C VAL A 459 -7.37 -33.55 1.01
N ILE A 460 -8.25 -32.79 0.36
CA ILE A 460 -8.12 -31.33 0.25
C ILE A 460 -9.09 -30.61 1.16
N TYR A 461 -8.53 -29.70 1.96
CA TYR A 461 -9.25 -28.65 2.67
C TYR A 461 -8.91 -27.31 2.04
N SER A 462 -9.89 -26.42 1.87
CA SER A 462 -9.66 -25.05 1.40
C SER A 462 -10.31 -24.07 2.37
N THR A 463 -9.60 -23.04 2.82
CA THR A 463 -10.23 -21.95 3.57
C THR A 463 -11.00 -21.03 2.63
N VAL A 464 -12.06 -20.41 3.15
CA VAL A 464 -12.81 -19.34 2.48
C VAL A 464 -13.26 -18.32 3.51
N LEU A 465 -13.38 -17.04 3.16
CA LEU A 465 -14.00 -16.01 4.00
C LEU A 465 -15.53 -16.14 3.98
N ASP A 466 -16.08 -16.38 2.78
CA ASP A 466 -17.48 -16.70 2.51
C ASP A 466 -17.56 -17.52 1.20
N ALA A 467 -18.70 -18.16 0.92
CA ALA A 467 -18.91 -18.91 -0.31
C ALA A 467 -20.40 -18.94 -0.69
N THR A 468 -20.71 -18.73 -1.96
CA THR A 468 -22.07 -18.87 -2.49
C THR A 468 -22.52 -20.33 -2.52
N GLU A 469 -23.81 -20.57 -2.73
CA GLU A 469 -24.33 -21.92 -2.98
C GLU A 469 -23.85 -22.53 -4.31
N GLU A 470 -23.25 -21.74 -5.21
CA GLU A 470 -22.52 -22.26 -6.37
C GLU A 470 -21.14 -22.74 -5.98
N ASP A 471 -20.37 -21.92 -5.27
CA ASP A 471 -19.02 -22.26 -4.81
C ASP A 471 -18.99 -23.50 -3.90
N LYS A 472 -20.02 -23.68 -3.06
CA LYS A 472 -20.20 -24.90 -2.23
C LYS A 472 -20.51 -26.15 -3.06
N ARG A 473 -21.30 -26.02 -4.14
CA ARG A 473 -21.58 -27.12 -5.08
C ARG A 473 -20.34 -27.48 -5.89
N ASP A 474 -19.62 -26.48 -6.36
CA ASP A 474 -18.33 -26.62 -7.04
C ASP A 474 -17.31 -27.35 -6.16
N ALA A 475 -17.07 -26.87 -4.93
CA ALA A 475 -16.16 -27.53 -3.99
C ALA A 475 -16.56 -28.99 -3.72
N THR A 476 -17.85 -29.26 -3.57
CA THR A 476 -18.36 -30.63 -3.37
C THR A 476 -18.13 -31.52 -4.59
N ALA A 477 -18.34 -30.99 -5.81
CA ALA A 477 -18.10 -31.72 -7.06
C ALA A 477 -16.60 -31.97 -7.32
N ASP A 478 -15.76 -31.00 -6.94
CA ASP A 478 -14.30 -31.04 -7.04
C ASP A 478 -13.64 -31.89 -5.93
N GLY A 479 -14.41 -32.37 -4.95
CA GLY A 479 -13.92 -33.17 -3.81
C GLY A 479 -13.19 -32.38 -2.72
N VAL A 480 -13.39 -31.06 -2.68
CA VAL A 480 -12.73 -30.11 -1.76
C VAL A 480 -13.62 -29.80 -0.55
N ARG A 481 -13.03 -29.80 0.65
CA ARG A 481 -13.73 -29.48 1.90
C ARG A 481 -13.50 -28.03 2.29
N LEU A 482 -14.51 -27.19 2.13
CA LEU A 482 -14.43 -25.78 2.53
C LEU A 482 -14.40 -25.62 4.06
N ILE A 483 -13.57 -24.70 4.55
CA ILE A 483 -13.47 -24.29 5.95
C ILE A 483 -13.83 -22.81 6.05
N PHE A 484 -14.92 -22.54 6.77
CA PHE A 484 -15.45 -21.20 7.01
C PHE A 484 -15.00 -20.63 8.35
N PRO A 485 -14.92 -19.29 8.49
CA PRO A 485 -14.67 -18.62 9.75
C PRO A 485 -15.88 -18.70 10.69
N THR A 486 -15.62 -18.85 11.99
CA THR A 486 -16.62 -18.68 13.04
C THR A 486 -16.69 -17.22 13.49
N ARG A 487 -17.83 -16.56 13.26
CA ARG A 487 -18.16 -15.29 13.92
C ARG A 487 -18.56 -15.54 15.38
N LYS A 488 -18.08 -14.72 16.31
CA LYS A 488 -18.52 -14.75 17.71
C LYS A 488 -19.85 -13.99 17.85
N GLU A 489 -20.65 -14.34 18.84
CA GLU A 489 -21.88 -13.62 19.15
C GLU A 489 -21.56 -12.13 19.44
N GLY A 490 -22.30 -11.22 18.81
CA GLY A 490 -22.06 -9.77 18.88
C GLY A 490 -20.94 -9.22 17.98
N ASP A 491 -20.17 -10.05 17.26
CA ASP A 491 -19.13 -9.54 16.35
C ASP A 491 -19.72 -9.12 15.00
N ILE A 492 -19.91 -7.80 14.83
CA ILE A 492 -20.49 -7.18 13.64
C ILE A 492 -19.54 -7.09 12.43
N ARG A 493 -18.28 -7.50 12.57
CA ARG A 493 -17.30 -7.45 11.47
C ARG A 493 -17.53 -8.59 10.48
N ASP A 494 -17.29 -8.32 9.21
CA ASP A 494 -17.22 -9.34 8.17
C ASP A 494 -15.84 -10.01 8.15
N PRO A 495 -15.77 -11.31 7.79
CA PRO A 495 -14.51 -12.01 7.59
C PRO A 495 -13.60 -11.30 6.59
N CYS A 496 -12.34 -11.18 6.95
CA CYS A 496 -11.28 -10.60 6.12
C CYS A 496 -10.01 -11.46 6.17
N LEU A 497 -9.05 -11.18 5.30
CA LEU A 497 -7.74 -11.87 5.27
C LEU A 497 -6.99 -11.77 6.61
N ASP A 498 -7.21 -10.73 7.42
CA ASP A 498 -6.63 -10.62 8.77
C ASP A 498 -7.14 -11.71 9.72
N TRP A 499 -8.36 -12.23 9.51
CA TRP A 499 -8.89 -13.35 10.30
C TRP A 499 -8.19 -14.68 9.97
N LEU A 500 -7.73 -14.84 8.73
CA LEU A 500 -6.88 -15.95 8.31
C LEU A 500 -5.41 -15.76 8.72
N THR A 501 -4.95 -14.51 8.81
CA THR A 501 -3.55 -14.18 9.04
C THR A 501 -3.20 -14.11 10.53
N TYR A 502 -4.02 -13.42 11.33
CA TYR A 502 -3.72 -13.09 12.72
C TYR A 502 -4.69 -13.74 13.73
N ASP A 503 -5.99 -13.82 13.43
CA ASP A 503 -6.99 -14.38 14.36
C ASP A 503 -7.25 -15.89 14.19
N HIS A 504 -6.48 -16.61 13.36
CA HIS A 504 -6.86 -17.92 12.80
C HIS A 504 -7.12 -19.02 13.84
N GLU A 505 -6.56 -18.92 15.04
CA GLU A 505 -6.85 -19.84 16.15
C GLU A 505 -8.29 -19.72 16.63
N SER A 506 -8.78 -18.48 16.73
CA SER A 506 -10.12 -18.17 17.24
C SER A 506 -11.21 -18.12 16.15
N ARG A 507 -10.80 -17.89 14.90
CA ARG A 507 -11.72 -17.77 13.74
C ARG A 507 -11.85 -19.04 12.94
N TYR A 508 -10.81 -19.87 12.87
CA TYR A 508 -10.87 -21.14 12.15
C TYR A 508 -10.57 -22.31 13.12
N PRO A 509 -11.38 -22.49 14.19
CA PRO A 509 -11.16 -23.58 15.15
C PRO A 509 -11.21 -24.96 14.47
N SER A 510 -11.93 -25.07 13.36
CA SER A 510 -12.10 -26.26 12.51
C SER A 510 -10.96 -26.55 11.54
N LEU A 511 -9.83 -25.82 11.54
CA LEU A 511 -8.65 -26.23 10.76
C LEU A 511 -8.22 -27.65 11.16
N PRO A 512 -7.96 -28.56 10.20
CA PRO A 512 -7.49 -29.91 10.48
C PRO A 512 -6.13 -29.87 11.21
N SER A 513 -5.98 -30.72 12.23
CA SER A 513 -4.72 -30.85 13.00
C SER A 513 -3.65 -31.70 12.31
N ASN A 514 -4.05 -32.55 11.37
CA ASN A 514 -3.19 -33.50 10.67
C ASN A 514 -3.11 -33.07 9.19
N VAL A 515 -2.17 -32.19 8.88
CA VAL A 515 -1.93 -31.65 7.54
C VAL A 515 -0.49 -31.93 7.14
N ASP A 516 -0.29 -32.38 5.91
CA ASP A 516 1.03 -32.67 5.35
C ASP A 516 1.59 -31.48 4.57
N PHE A 517 0.72 -30.74 3.88
CA PHE A 517 1.08 -29.57 3.09
C PHE A 517 0.11 -28.41 3.31
N ILE A 518 0.64 -27.19 3.44
CA ILE A 518 -0.13 -25.94 3.46
C ILE A 518 0.25 -25.16 2.22
N VAL A 519 -0.72 -24.71 1.43
CA VAL A 519 -0.48 -23.91 0.20
C VAL A 519 -0.95 -22.48 0.44
N GLY A 520 -0.04 -21.51 0.30
CA GLY A 520 -0.33 -20.08 0.29
C GLY A 520 -0.08 -19.46 -1.08
N HIS A 521 -0.78 -18.37 -1.35
CA HIS A 521 -0.62 -17.57 -2.57
C HIS A 521 0.01 -16.23 -2.20
N ILE A 522 1.12 -15.86 -2.85
CA ILE A 522 1.85 -14.62 -2.59
C ILE A 522 0.93 -13.40 -2.74
N ASN A 523 1.18 -12.39 -1.92
CA ASN A 523 0.36 -11.17 -1.74
C ASN A 523 -1.10 -11.37 -1.28
N THR A 524 -1.65 -12.60 -1.31
CA THR A 524 -3.04 -12.89 -0.92
C THR A 524 -3.12 -13.63 0.41
N THR A 525 -2.47 -14.79 0.51
CA THR A 525 -2.57 -15.72 1.65
C THR A 525 -1.23 -16.28 2.13
N SER A 526 -0.10 -15.88 1.53
CA SER A 526 1.24 -16.37 1.88
C SER A 526 1.59 -16.16 3.35
N ARG A 527 1.28 -14.96 3.88
CA ARG A 527 1.52 -14.58 5.28
C ARG A 527 0.67 -15.43 6.23
N ALA A 528 -0.60 -15.66 5.90
CA ALA A 528 -1.49 -16.56 6.64
C ALA A 528 -0.97 -17.99 6.64
N ALA A 529 -0.61 -18.54 5.48
CA ALA A 529 -0.03 -19.87 5.36
C ALA A 529 1.26 -20.04 6.17
N LYS A 530 2.14 -19.02 6.17
CA LYS A 530 3.36 -18.96 6.99
C LYS A 530 3.05 -18.99 8.50
N LEU A 531 2.08 -18.18 8.96
CA LEU A 531 1.72 -18.10 10.37
C LEU A 531 0.99 -19.37 10.85
N ILE A 532 0.07 -19.93 10.05
CA ILE A 532 -0.61 -21.19 10.33
C ILE A 532 0.40 -22.35 10.44
N LYS A 533 1.39 -22.44 9.54
CA LYS A 533 2.52 -23.40 9.65
C LYS A 533 3.22 -23.22 10.99
N LYS A 534 3.67 -22.00 11.31
CA LYS A 534 4.47 -21.69 12.50
C LYS A 534 3.72 -21.95 13.82
N GLN A 535 2.44 -21.62 13.88
CA GLN A 535 1.67 -21.59 15.13
C GLN A 535 0.84 -22.86 15.36
N ARG A 536 0.25 -23.44 14.32
CA ARG A 536 -0.71 -24.55 14.43
C ARG A 536 -0.25 -25.86 13.82
N LEU A 537 0.54 -25.81 12.75
CA LEU A 537 0.88 -26.95 11.90
C LEU A 537 2.39 -27.05 11.59
N PRO A 538 3.28 -27.08 12.61
CA PRO A 538 4.73 -26.99 12.41
C PRO A 538 5.34 -28.20 11.68
N GLY A 539 4.63 -29.33 11.63
CA GLY A 539 5.04 -30.51 10.87
C GLY A 539 4.63 -30.52 9.39
N ALA A 540 3.83 -29.55 8.94
CA ALA A 540 3.39 -29.46 7.55
C ALA A 540 4.43 -28.74 6.68
N LYS A 541 4.60 -29.20 5.43
CA LYS A 541 5.37 -28.49 4.42
C LYS A 541 4.60 -27.27 3.93
N LEU A 542 5.24 -26.10 3.89
CA LEU A 542 4.69 -24.87 3.35
C LEU A 542 5.05 -24.75 1.87
N VAL A 543 4.04 -24.62 1.04
CA VAL A 543 4.13 -24.36 -0.39
C VAL A 543 3.68 -22.93 -0.63
N GLN A 544 4.45 -22.13 -1.38
CA GLN A 544 4.04 -20.78 -1.78
C GLN A 544 3.92 -20.68 -3.30
N VAL A 545 2.86 -20.03 -3.78
CA VAL A 545 2.58 -19.83 -5.21
C VAL A 545 2.72 -18.34 -5.56
N THR A 546 3.66 -17.99 -6.44
CA THR A 546 3.87 -16.61 -6.91
C THR A 546 3.02 -16.31 -8.15
N HIS A 547 2.23 -15.23 -8.11
CA HIS A 547 1.32 -14.81 -9.19
C HIS A 547 1.68 -13.46 -9.83
N GLU A 548 2.56 -12.67 -9.21
CA GLU A 548 2.95 -11.36 -9.74
C GLU A 548 4.42 -11.02 -9.48
N ILE A 549 4.89 -10.02 -10.24
CA ILE A 549 6.21 -9.40 -10.10
C ILE A 549 5.94 -7.90 -9.77
N PRO A 550 6.23 -7.43 -8.55
CA PRO A 550 6.01 -6.02 -8.18
C PRO A 550 6.78 -5.05 -9.06
N GLU A 551 8.05 -5.37 -9.36
CA GLU A 551 8.94 -4.58 -10.21
C GLU A 551 8.41 -4.37 -11.65
N GLU A 552 7.58 -5.26 -12.17
CA GLU A 552 6.95 -5.06 -13.48
C GLU A 552 5.59 -4.35 -13.39
N THR A 553 4.79 -4.67 -12.36
CA THR A 553 3.36 -4.31 -12.35
C THR A 553 3.05 -3.06 -11.53
N SER A 554 3.76 -2.80 -10.44
CA SER A 554 3.40 -1.74 -9.50
C SER A 554 3.70 -0.33 -10.02
N HIS A 555 4.61 -0.19 -11.01
CA HIS A 555 4.80 1.07 -11.77
C HIS A 555 3.54 1.58 -12.48
N TYR A 556 2.57 0.71 -12.76
CA TYR A 556 1.33 1.06 -13.44
C TYR A 556 0.11 1.11 -12.48
N LYS A 557 0.35 1.03 -11.16
CA LYS A 557 -0.66 1.06 -10.08
C LYS A 557 -0.69 2.41 -9.30
N GLY A 558 0.11 3.41 -9.72
CA GLY A 558 0.16 4.77 -9.14
C GLY A 558 1.35 5.04 -8.22
N ASP A 559 1.65 6.32 -7.94
CA ASP A 559 2.91 6.76 -7.32
C ASP A 559 3.19 6.15 -5.94
N GLU A 560 2.17 6.01 -5.08
CA GLU A 560 2.27 5.32 -3.77
C GLU A 560 2.69 3.84 -3.91
N LYS A 561 2.31 3.21 -5.02
CA LYS A 561 2.72 1.84 -5.37
C LYS A 561 4.08 1.77 -6.04
N VAL A 562 4.61 2.88 -6.56
CA VAL A 562 6.01 2.96 -7.02
C VAL A 562 6.97 3.03 -5.83
N THR A 563 6.68 3.87 -4.84
CA THR A 563 7.56 4.06 -3.68
C THR A 563 7.65 2.85 -2.77
N SER A 564 6.66 1.94 -2.83
CA SER A 564 6.59 0.72 -2.02
C SER A 564 7.07 -0.56 -2.73
N ILE A 565 7.60 -0.49 -3.97
CA ILE A 565 8.08 -1.67 -4.72
C ILE A 565 9.15 -2.46 -3.95
N GLY A 566 10.11 -1.77 -3.34
CA GLY A 566 11.17 -2.42 -2.54
C GLY A 566 10.60 -3.16 -1.34
N GLU A 567 9.73 -2.51 -0.56
CA GLU A 567 9.07 -3.09 0.62
C GLU A 567 8.16 -4.27 0.26
N GLU A 568 7.42 -4.18 -0.86
CA GLU A 568 6.59 -5.26 -1.39
C GLU A 568 7.45 -6.46 -1.78
N SER A 569 8.50 -6.24 -2.57
CA SER A 569 9.45 -7.28 -2.99
C SER A 569 10.15 -7.95 -1.78
N ASP A 570 10.65 -7.17 -0.82
CA ASP A 570 11.28 -7.70 0.39
C ASP A 570 10.29 -8.53 1.24
N SER A 571 9.03 -8.08 1.35
CA SER A 571 7.98 -8.82 2.07
C SER A 571 7.63 -10.15 1.39
N ILE A 572 7.61 -10.19 0.05
CA ILE A 572 7.45 -11.42 -0.74
C ILE A 572 8.64 -12.36 -0.54
N LEU A 573 9.88 -11.86 -0.66
CA LEU A 573 11.10 -12.65 -0.50
C LEU A 573 11.23 -13.20 0.93
N GLU A 574 10.80 -12.44 1.94
CA GLU A 574 10.68 -12.91 3.31
C GLU A 574 9.60 -13.98 3.47
N ASP A 575 8.45 -13.94 2.78
CA ASP A 575 7.48 -15.05 2.80
C ASP A 575 8.02 -16.32 2.10
N LEU A 576 8.68 -16.17 0.95
CA LEU A 576 9.33 -17.27 0.22
C LEU A 576 10.45 -17.91 1.05
N ARG A 577 11.18 -17.13 1.86
CA ARG A 577 12.22 -17.60 2.79
C ARG A 577 11.73 -18.63 3.82
N HIS A 578 10.42 -18.82 4.02
CA HIS A 578 9.86 -19.89 4.89
C HIS A 578 9.15 -21.03 4.13
N ALA A 579 9.03 -20.93 2.81
CA ALA A 579 8.42 -21.94 1.95
C ALA A 579 9.35 -23.14 1.73
N ASP A 580 8.90 -24.37 2.02
CA ASP A 580 9.68 -25.57 1.72
C ASP A 580 9.67 -25.91 0.22
N ILE A 581 8.66 -25.42 -0.52
CA ILE A 581 8.48 -25.59 -1.97
C ILE A 581 7.90 -24.29 -2.55
N ILE A 582 8.39 -23.86 -3.71
CA ILE A 582 7.90 -22.68 -4.42
C ILE A 582 7.34 -23.11 -5.79
N PHE A 583 6.17 -22.56 -6.16
CA PHE A 583 5.63 -22.64 -7.51
C PHE A 583 5.46 -21.24 -8.11
N SER A 584 5.82 -21.07 -9.37
CA SER A 584 5.61 -19.82 -10.11
C SER A 584 4.73 -20.02 -11.33
N VAL A 585 3.72 -19.15 -11.48
CA VAL A 585 2.71 -19.30 -12.54
C VAL A 585 3.26 -18.81 -13.88
N GLY A 586 3.71 -19.74 -14.72
CA GLY A 586 4.28 -19.48 -16.03
C GLY A 586 5.75 -19.02 -16.04
N PRO A 587 6.35 -18.90 -17.24
CA PRO A 587 7.80 -18.89 -17.39
C PRO A 587 8.45 -17.59 -16.92
N LEU A 588 7.79 -16.45 -17.16
CA LEU A 588 8.28 -15.12 -16.75
C LEU A 588 8.41 -15.01 -15.22
N ILE A 589 7.37 -15.44 -14.50
CA ILE A 589 7.36 -15.45 -13.04
C ILE A 589 8.39 -16.46 -12.50
N TYR A 590 8.50 -17.62 -13.14
CA TYR A 590 9.48 -18.65 -12.77
C TYR A 590 10.91 -18.14 -12.89
N ASP A 591 11.30 -17.57 -14.03
CA ASP A 591 12.66 -17.05 -14.26
C ASP A 591 13.03 -15.95 -13.26
N TYR A 592 12.12 -14.99 -13.04
CA TYR A 592 12.30 -13.91 -12.06
C TYR A 592 12.59 -14.46 -10.65
N TYR A 593 11.66 -15.24 -10.07
CA TYR A 593 11.85 -15.72 -8.70
C TYR A 593 12.95 -16.77 -8.56
N ARG A 594 13.33 -17.48 -9.64
CA ARG A 594 14.45 -18.42 -9.64
C ARG A 594 15.77 -17.67 -9.42
N ASN A 595 15.94 -16.50 -10.04
CA ASN A 595 17.08 -15.63 -9.76
C ASN A 595 17.00 -15.04 -8.34
N GLN A 596 15.83 -14.55 -7.90
CA GLN A 596 15.69 -13.93 -6.57
C GLN A 596 15.86 -14.93 -5.40
N THR A 597 15.58 -16.22 -5.61
CA THR A 597 15.65 -17.26 -4.56
C THR A 597 16.85 -18.21 -4.68
N LYS A 598 17.76 -17.98 -5.63
CA LYS A 598 18.92 -18.84 -5.96
C LYS A 598 19.77 -19.29 -4.77
N GLU A 599 19.90 -18.46 -3.74
CA GLU A 599 20.69 -18.75 -2.53
C GLU A 599 20.00 -19.73 -1.57
N GLN A 600 18.68 -19.86 -1.67
CA GLN A 600 17.87 -20.63 -0.71
C GLN A 600 17.91 -22.15 -0.95
N GLN A 601 18.40 -22.59 -2.12
CA GLN A 601 18.53 -24.00 -2.53
C GLN A 601 17.26 -24.85 -2.31
N ARG A 602 16.08 -24.30 -2.63
CA ARG A 602 14.79 -24.96 -2.44
C ARG A 602 14.19 -25.47 -3.76
N PRO A 603 13.34 -26.51 -3.72
CA PRO A 603 12.54 -26.91 -4.87
C PRO A 603 11.68 -25.74 -5.34
N HIS A 604 11.99 -25.23 -6.52
CA HIS A 604 11.25 -24.17 -7.20
C HIS A 604 10.85 -24.66 -8.58
N HIS A 605 9.55 -24.68 -8.85
CA HIS A 605 8.97 -25.27 -10.06
C HIS A 605 8.10 -24.27 -10.81
N GLU A 606 8.11 -24.37 -12.14
CA GLU A 606 7.12 -23.70 -12.98
C GLU A 606 5.77 -24.42 -12.89
N PHE A 607 4.70 -23.65 -12.69
CA PHE A 607 3.31 -24.09 -12.78
C PHE A 607 2.66 -23.47 -14.03
N LEU A 608 2.30 -24.29 -15.01
CA LEU A 608 1.63 -23.85 -16.23
C LEU A 608 0.10 -24.02 -16.10
N PRO A 609 -0.70 -22.94 -16.08
CA PRO A 609 -2.15 -23.05 -16.05
C PRO A 609 -2.68 -23.75 -17.30
N LYS A 610 -3.59 -24.70 -17.10
CA LYS A 610 -4.40 -25.30 -18.16
C LYS A 610 -5.72 -24.52 -18.30
N PRO A 611 -6.24 -24.26 -19.51
CA PRO A 611 -7.50 -23.55 -19.67
C PRO A 611 -8.65 -24.43 -19.15
N SER A 612 -9.64 -23.84 -18.48
CA SER A 612 -10.76 -24.62 -17.95
C SER A 612 -11.62 -25.24 -19.06
N ASP A 613 -12.41 -26.25 -18.69
CA ASP A 613 -13.21 -27.04 -19.62
C ASP A 613 -14.26 -26.20 -20.36
N ILE A 614 -14.79 -25.13 -19.76
CA ILE A 614 -15.79 -24.25 -20.40
C ILE A 614 -15.22 -23.49 -21.60
N PHE A 615 -13.91 -23.16 -21.58
CA PHE A 615 -13.23 -22.50 -22.70
C PHE A 615 -12.66 -23.52 -23.69
N SER A 616 -11.92 -24.52 -23.20
CA SER A 616 -11.29 -25.53 -24.06
C SER A 616 -12.31 -26.37 -24.85
N LYS A 617 -13.49 -26.66 -24.29
CA LYS A 617 -14.58 -27.36 -24.99
C LYS A 617 -15.51 -26.42 -25.77
N MET A 618 -15.31 -25.10 -25.71
CA MET A 618 -16.15 -24.13 -26.43
C MET A 618 -16.05 -24.30 -27.94
N GLN A 619 -17.20 -24.28 -28.62
CA GLN A 619 -17.29 -24.23 -30.08
C GLN A 619 -17.84 -22.86 -30.51
N VAL A 620 -16.96 -21.99 -30.98
CA VAL A 620 -17.33 -20.65 -31.47
C VAL A 620 -17.34 -20.65 -32.99
N ASN A 621 -18.50 -20.30 -33.58
CA ASN A 621 -18.67 -20.18 -35.03
C ASN A 621 -18.57 -18.72 -35.47
N TYR A 622 -17.74 -18.43 -36.48
CA TYR A 622 -17.67 -17.09 -37.06
C TYR A 622 -18.97 -16.72 -37.79
N VAL A 623 -19.64 -15.67 -37.32
CA VAL A 623 -20.83 -15.10 -37.99
C VAL A 623 -20.40 -13.88 -38.81
N ASN A 624 -20.66 -13.89 -40.12
CA ASN A 624 -20.38 -12.73 -40.97
C ASN A 624 -21.46 -11.65 -40.84
N THR A 625 -21.49 -10.97 -39.69
CA THR A 625 -22.39 -9.84 -39.41
C THR A 625 -21.70 -8.48 -39.64
N LYS A 626 -22.50 -7.44 -39.91
CA LYS A 626 -22.03 -6.03 -39.93
C LYS A 626 -21.62 -5.55 -38.55
N THR A 627 -22.27 -6.03 -37.49
CA THR A 627 -21.97 -5.66 -36.10
C THR A 627 -20.76 -6.45 -35.62
N LYS A 628 -19.65 -5.76 -35.37
CA LYS A 628 -18.42 -6.38 -34.83
C LYS A 628 -18.33 -6.15 -33.33
N VAL A 629 -17.74 -7.09 -32.59
CA VAL A 629 -17.57 -6.99 -31.13
C VAL A 629 -16.10 -7.10 -30.77
N VAL A 630 -15.59 -6.10 -30.08
CA VAL A 630 -14.26 -6.09 -29.47
C VAL A 630 -14.47 -6.24 -27.96
N LEU A 631 -13.78 -7.19 -27.34
CA LEU A 631 -13.91 -7.49 -25.92
C LEU A 631 -12.58 -7.23 -25.19
N SER A 632 -12.59 -6.34 -24.22
CA SER A 632 -11.50 -6.23 -23.22
C SER A 632 -11.93 -6.96 -21.94
N ILE A 633 -11.00 -7.57 -21.24
CA ILE A 633 -11.26 -8.34 -20.02
C ILE A 633 -10.19 -7.96 -18.98
N GLY A 634 -10.62 -7.54 -17.80
CA GLY A 634 -9.77 -7.17 -16.67
C GLY A 634 -10.31 -5.95 -15.93
N ARG A 635 -9.89 -5.78 -14.67
CA ARG A 635 -10.25 -4.60 -13.86
C ARG A 635 -9.85 -3.30 -14.57
N VAL A 636 -10.75 -2.32 -14.60
CA VAL A 636 -10.47 -0.98 -15.14
C VAL A 636 -9.90 -0.07 -14.05
N LYS A 637 -10.65 0.16 -12.96
CA LYS A 637 -10.27 1.07 -11.87
C LYS A 637 -8.98 0.63 -11.17
N GLY A 638 -8.02 1.55 -11.04
CA GLY A 638 -6.75 1.34 -10.34
C GLY A 638 -5.81 0.37 -11.07
N ALA A 639 -6.09 0.07 -12.33
CA ALA A 639 -5.35 -0.86 -13.17
C ALA A 639 -5.42 -0.49 -14.66
N GLU A 640 -5.95 0.70 -14.99
CA GLU A 640 -6.23 1.12 -16.36
C GLU A 640 -4.98 1.23 -17.23
N SER A 641 -3.89 1.74 -16.64
CA SER A 641 -2.57 1.84 -17.28
C SER A 641 -1.93 0.45 -17.39
N LEU A 642 -2.01 -0.35 -16.32
CA LEU A 642 -1.46 -1.71 -16.28
C LEU A 642 -2.10 -2.61 -17.35
N LYS A 643 -3.43 -2.58 -17.47
CA LYS A 643 -4.23 -3.40 -18.39
C LYS A 643 -4.45 -2.77 -19.77
N GLY A 644 -3.92 -1.57 -20.02
CA GLY A 644 -3.96 -0.89 -21.31
C GLY A 644 -5.37 -0.46 -21.76
N TYR A 645 -6.23 -0.05 -20.83
CA TYR A 645 -7.59 0.43 -21.13
C TYR A 645 -7.59 1.80 -21.84
N ASP A 646 -6.57 2.60 -21.59
CA ASP A 646 -6.28 3.85 -22.28
C ASP A 646 -5.80 3.63 -23.74
N ILE A 647 -4.86 2.69 -23.95
CA ILE A 647 -4.44 2.24 -25.29
C ILE A 647 -5.64 1.65 -26.05
N SER A 648 -6.46 0.84 -25.36
CA SER A 648 -7.71 0.30 -25.91
C SER A 648 -8.70 1.41 -26.30
N GLY A 649 -8.88 2.43 -25.45
CA GLY A 649 -9.75 3.57 -25.73
C GLY A 649 -9.31 4.35 -26.97
N LYS A 650 -8.03 4.73 -27.04
CA LYS A 650 -7.42 5.42 -28.19
C LYS A 650 -7.56 4.58 -29.47
N ALA A 651 -7.21 3.29 -29.40
CA ALA A 651 -7.31 2.37 -30.53
C ALA A 651 -8.77 2.20 -31.02
N MET A 652 -9.72 2.06 -30.09
CA MET A 652 -11.13 1.89 -30.42
C MET A 652 -11.74 3.13 -31.09
N GLY A 653 -11.28 4.34 -30.76
CA GLY A 653 -11.65 5.56 -31.51
C GLY A 653 -11.37 5.42 -33.01
N MET A 654 -10.13 5.04 -33.35
CA MET A 654 -9.70 4.81 -34.75
C MET A 654 -10.45 3.65 -35.41
N VAL A 655 -10.68 2.55 -34.68
CA VAL A 655 -11.42 1.37 -35.16
C VAL A 655 -12.85 1.74 -35.51
N ILE A 656 -13.54 2.49 -34.65
CA ILE A 656 -14.96 2.84 -34.82
C ILE A 656 -15.14 3.89 -35.92
N GLU A 657 -14.19 4.79 -36.12
CA GLU A 657 -14.21 5.69 -37.27
C GLU A 657 -14.17 4.92 -38.61
N GLN A 658 -13.33 3.89 -38.72
CA GLN A 658 -13.25 3.07 -39.94
C GLN A 658 -14.35 1.99 -40.05
N LEU A 659 -14.86 1.51 -38.90
CA LEU A 659 -15.85 0.43 -38.80
C LEU A 659 -16.98 0.84 -37.81
N PRO A 660 -17.91 1.73 -38.18
CA PRO A 660 -18.88 2.34 -37.26
C PRO A 660 -19.87 1.38 -36.58
N ASN A 661 -20.01 0.15 -37.09
CA ASN A 661 -20.85 -0.89 -36.49
C ASN A 661 -20.10 -1.73 -35.42
N THR A 662 -18.88 -1.35 -35.06
CA THR A 662 -18.10 -2.03 -34.03
C THR A 662 -18.58 -1.64 -32.63
N ARG A 663 -18.64 -2.61 -31.72
CA ARG A 663 -19.02 -2.45 -30.32
C ARG A 663 -17.86 -2.87 -29.43
N TRP A 664 -17.35 -1.95 -28.61
CA TRP A 664 -16.43 -2.31 -27.53
C TRP A 664 -17.21 -2.66 -26.27
N ARG A 665 -16.85 -3.79 -25.65
CA ARG A 665 -17.39 -4.28 -24.38
C ARG A 665 -16.21 -4.55 -23.44
N ALA A 666 -16.38 -4.23 -22.15
CA ALA A 666 -15.33 -4.34 -21.14
C ALA A 666 -15.84 -5.20 -19.98
N CYS A 667 -15.29 -6.40 -19.82
CA CYS A 667 -15.48 -7.28 -18.67
C CYS A 667 -14.57 -6.85 -17.52
N GLY A 668 -15.08 -6.84 -16.29
CA GLY A 668 -14.36 -6.34 -15.10
C GLY A 668 -14.75 -4.92 -14.67
N VAL A 669 -15.95 -4.46 -15.05
CA VAL A 669 -16.53 -3.18 -14.61
C VAL A 669 -17.78 -3.45 -13.78
N THR A 670 -17.70 -3.15 -12.49
CA THR A 670 -18.84 -3.24 -11.55
C THR A 670 -19.73 -1.98 -11.65
N PRO A 671 -20.99 -2.02 -11.17
CA PRO A 671 -21.81 -0.82 -11.02
C PRO A 671 -21.14 0.27 -10.17
N GLU A 672 -20.42 -0.14 -9.13
CA GLU A 672 -19.72 0.72 -8.18
C GLU A 672 -18.53 1.43 -8.85
N ASP A 673 -17.74 0.70 -9.63
CA ASP A 673 -16.56 1.22 -10.35
C ASP A 673 -16.91 1.95 -11.66
N PHE A 674 -18.17 1.86 -12.11
CA PHE A 674 -18.56 2.33 -13.45
C PHE A 674 -18.31 3.82 -13.66
N LYS A 675 -18.52 4.67 -12.65
CA LYS A 675 -18.34 6.12 -12.77
C LYS A 675 -16.89 6.47 -13.13
N GLU A 676 -15.94 5.93 -12.39
CA GLU A 676 -14.49 6.15 -12.58
C GLU A 676 -13.99 5.46 -13.84
N SER A 677 -14.36 4.18 -14.03
CA SER A 677 -14.03 3.40 -15.24
C SER A 677 -14.46 4.11 -16.53
N LYS A 678 -15.64 4.76 -16.49
CA LYS A 678 -16.15 5.56 -17.59
C LYS A 678 -15.35 6.84 -17.80
N GLN A 679 -14.97 7.56 -16.74
CA GLN A 679 -14.15 8.78 -16.85
C GLN A 679 -12.79 8.48 -17.48
N VAL A 680 -12.10 7.43 -17.01
CA VAL A 680 -10.81 6.96 -17.54
C VAL A 680 -10.90 6.62 -19.03
N ILE A 681 -11.91 5.83 -19.41
CA ILE A 681 -12.11 5.43 -20.80
C ILE A 681 -12.47 6.63 -21.68
N GLN A 682 -13.33 7.53 -21.22
CA GLN A 682 -13.74 8.71 -21.99
C GLN A 682 -12.62 9.74 -22.15
N ALA A 683 -11.72 9.88 -21.17
CA ALA A 683 -10.54 10.76 -21.28
C ALA A 683 -9.57 10.30 -22.38
N ASN A 684 -9.53 9.00 -22.68
CA ASN A 684 -8.69 8.38 -23.70
C ASN A 684 -9.40 8.16 -25.04
N MET A 685 -10.63 8.67 -25.21
CA MET A 685 -11.35 8.68 -26.47
C MET A 685 -11.29 10.06 -27.13
N GLU A 686 -11.21 10.09 -28.46
CA GLU A 686 -11.36 11.33 -29.21
C GLU A 686 -12.76 11.92 -29.04
N LYS A 687 -12.84 13.26 -28.96
CA LYS A 687 -14.07 13.98 -28.60
C LYS A 687 -15.25 13.59 -29.49
N ASN A 688 -16.37 13.25 -28.83
CA ASN A 688 -17.71 13.00 -29.40
C ASN A 688 -17.93 11.68 -30.19
N LYS A 689 -17.08 10.65 -30.05
CA LYS A 689 -17.37 9.32 -30.61
C LYS A 689 -17.38 8.21 -29.55
N PHE A 690 -18.58 7.63 -29.36
CA PHE A 690 -18.85 6.27 -28.81
C PHE A 690 -19.01 6.07 -27.28
N ASN A 691 -19.80 5.03 -26.94
CA ASN A 691 -20.05 4.50 -25.59
C ASN A 691 -19.65 3.01 -25.55
N PHE A 692 -18.69 2.62 -24.70
CA PHE A 692 -18.40 1.21 -24.42
C PHE A 692 -19.54 0.57 -23.59
N THR A 693 -19.63 -0.76 -23.63
CA THR A 693 -20.56 -1.53 -22.76
C THR A 693 -19.80 -2.06 -21.54
N PRO A 694 -20.06 -1.56 -20.32
CA PRO A 694 -19.51 -2.15 -19.10
C PRO A 694 -20.16 -3.51 -18.81
N LEU A 695 -19.39 -4.46 -18.29
CA LEU A 695 -19.86 -5.79 -17.90
C LEU A 695 -19.12 -6.24 -16.65
N LYS A 696 -19.83 -6.86 -15.70
CA LYS A 696 -19.23 -7.42 -14.48
C LYS A 696 -18.29 -8.59 -14.82
N CYS A 697 -18.82 -9.62 -15.50
CA CYS A 697 -18.11 -10.85 -15.86
C CYS A 697 -17.43 -11.50 -14.66
N ALA A 698 -18.19 -11.74 -13.60
CA ALA A 698 -17.70 -12.25 -12.32
C ALA A 698 -17.56 -13.76 -12.26
N THR A 699 -18.04 -14.52 -13.26
CA THR A 699 -17.84 -15.98 -13.35
C THR A 699 -17.35 -16.42 -14.73
N GLN A 700 -16.77 -17.62 -14.82
CA GLN A 700 -16.35 -18.21 -16.10
C GLN A 700 -17.53 -18.40 -17.07
N GLU A 701 -18.74 -18.63 -16.58
CA GLU A 701 -19.98 -18.75 -17.37
C GLU A 701 -20.42 -17.38 -17.92
N GLU A 702 -20.27 -16.31 -17.14
CA GLU A 702 -20.50 -14.95 -17.64
C GLU A 702 -19.49 -14.59 -18.73
N LEU A 703 -18.20 -14.86 -18.50
CA LEU A 703 -17.17 -14.61 -19.49
C LEU A 703 -17.36 -15.46 -20.76
N SER A 704 -17.73 -16.73 -20.62
CA SER A 704 -17.93 -17.62 -21.78
C SER A 704 -19.05 -17.14 -22.71
N ARG A 705 -20.14 -16.59 -22.15
CA ARG A 705 -21.22 -15.94 -22.90
C ARG A 705 -20.76 -14.68 -23.63
N GLU A 706 -19.71 -14.02 -23.18
CA GLU A 706 -19.17 -12.81 -23.77
C GLU A 706 -18.10 -13.10 -24.82
N LEU A 707 -17.23 -14.07 -24.56
CA LEU A 707 -16.34 -14.69 -25.53
C LEU A 707 -17.10 -15.19 -26.77
N GLN A 708 -18.21 -15.92 -26.60
CA GLN A 708 -19.06 -16.38 -27.72
C GLN A 708 -19.60 -15.25 -28.63
N LYS A 709 -19.65 -14.01 -28.15
CA LYS A 709 -20.11 -12.83 -28.91
C LYS A 709 -18.95 -12.03 -29.50
N ALA A 710 -17.73 -12.20 -28.98
CA ALA A 710 -16.55 -11.47 -29.38
C ALA A 710 -16.11 -11.83 -30.81
N HIS A 711 -15.60 -10.84 -31.53
CA HIS A 711 -14.89 -11.04 -32.80
C HIS A 711 -13.37 -10.89 -32.64
N VAL A 712 -12.94 -10.17 -31.61
CA VAL A 712 -11.55 -10.12 -31.15
C VAL A 712 -11.52 -9.80 -29.65
N VAL A 713 -10.62 -10.44 -28.93
CA VAL A 713 -10.31 -10.17 -27.51
C VAL A 713 -9.03 -9.33 -27.42
N LEU A 714 -8.99 -8.36 -26.50
CA LEU A 714 -7.83 -7.51 -26.25
C LEU A 714 -7.25 -7.77 -24.85
N MET A 715 -5.94 -8.01 -24.78
CA MET A 715 -5.13 -8.00 -23.56
C MET A 715 -3.85 -7.17 -23.80
N PRO A 716 -3.96 -5.84 -23.99
CA PRO A 716 -2.85 -4.95 -24.33
C PRO A 716 -2.13 -4.41 -23.10
N SER A 717 -1.99 -5.24 -22.06
CA SER A 717 -1.39 -4.87 -20.77
C SER A 717 0.04 -4.34 -20.96
N ARG A 718 0.42 -3.28 -20.23
CA ARG A 718 1.80 -2.76 -20.23
C ARG A 718 2.77 -3.67 -19.48
N ALA A 719 2.26 -4.41 -18.49
CA ALA A 719 2.93 -5.55 -17.86
C ALA A 719 1.86 -6.58 -17.48
N GLU A 720 2.15 -7.87 -17.66
CA GLU A 720 1.24 -8.96 -17.30
C GLU A 720 2.04 -10.21 -16.90
N PRO A 721 2.10 -10.57 -15.61
CA PRO A 721 2.97 -11.66 -15.12
C PRO A 721 2.72 -13.01 -15.81
N PHE A 722 1.45 -13.29 -16.15
CA PHE A 722 1.08 -14.39 -17.04
C PHE A 722 0.07 -13.94 -18.10
N GLY A 723 -1.20 -13.75 -17.71
CA GLY A 723 -2.28 -13.35 -18.63
C GLY A 723 -3.22 -14.49 -18.97
N GLN A 724 -3.81 -15.11 -17.94
CA GLN A 724 -4.73 -16.25 -18.07
C GLN A 724 -5.92 -15.96 -18.99
N VAL A 725 -6.45 -14.73 -18.93
CA VAL A 725 -7.44 -14.16 -19.85
C VAL A 725 -7.13 -14.45 -21.33
N GLY A 726 -5.89 -14.20 -21.76
CA GLY A 726 -5.46 -14.41 -23.14
C GLY A 726 -5.40 -15.89 -23.49
N LEU A 727 -4.92 -16.72 -22.56
CA LEU A 727 -4.88 -18.18 -22.71
C LEU A 727 -6.29 -18.76 -22.87
N GLU A 728 -7.27 -18.29 -22.09
CA GLU A 728 -8.66 -18.71 -22.18
C GLU A 728 -9.34 -18.27 -23.48
N ALA A 729 -9.03 -17.05 -23.97
CA ALA A 729 -9.50 -16.59 -25.28
C ALA A 729 -8.95 -17.45 -26.45
N ILE A 730 -7.67 -17.83 -26.38
CA ILE A 730 -7.06 -18.79 -27.32
C ILE A 730 -7.74 -20.15 -27.19
N ALA A 731 -7.92 -20.66 -25.96
CA ALA A 731 -8.58 -21.93 -25.71
C ALA A 731 -10.05 -21.95 -26.15
N ALA A 732 -10.74 -20.80 -26.18
CA ALA A 732 -12.07 -20.63 -26.74
C ALA A 732 -12.09 -20.60 -28.29
N GLY A 733 -10.93 -20.40 -28.94
CA GLY A 733 -10.79 -20.37 -30.40
C GLY A 733 -11.18 -19.03 -31.03
N ILE A 734 -11.02 -17.94 -30.27
CA ILE A 734 -11.39 -16.58 -30.70
C ILE A 734 -10.10 -15.80 -31.01
N PRO A 735 -10.06 -14.97 -32.07
CA PRO A 735 -8.93 -14.08 -32.31
C PRO A 735 -8.64 -13.21 -31.08
N VAL A 736 -7.39 -13.18 -30.64
CA VAL A 736 -6.96 -12.40 -29.49
C VAL A 736 -5.72 -11.58 -29.86
N LEU A 737 -5.58 -10.40 -29.26
CA LEU A 737 -4.41 -9.54 -29.35
C LEU A 737 -3.80 -9.41 -27.95
N VAL A 738 -2.59 -9.95 -27.80
CA VAL A 738 -1.85 -10.08 -26.53
C VAL A 738 -0.64 -9.16 -26.58
N SER A 739 -0.38 -8.41 -25.51
CA SER A 739 0.85 -7.61 -25.37
C SER A 739 2.11 -8.46 -25.40
N ASN A 740 3.14 -8.02 -26.12
CA ASN A 740 4.49 -8.60 -26.06
C ASN A 740 5.13 -8.52 -24.66
N LYS A 741 4.64 -7.63 -23.79
CA LYS A 741 5.03 -7.50 -22.36
C LYS A 741 4.17 -8.38 -21.44
N SER A 742 3.96 -9.65 -21.83
CA SER A 742 3.20 -10.61 -21.02
C SER A 742 3.89 -11.96 -20.92
N GLY A 743 3.73 -12.62 -19.77
CA GLY A 743 4.19 -14.00 -19.57
C GLY A 743 3.54 -14.99 -20.56
N LEU A 744 2.32 -14.71 -21.02
CA LEU A 744 1.64 -15.47 -22.08
C LEU A 744 2.33 -15.28 -23.44
N ALA A 745 2.76 -14.08 -23.81
CA ALA A 745 3.52 -13.87 -25.04
C ALA A 745 4.86 -14.62 -24.99
N SER A 746 5.59 -14.49 -23.88
CA SER A 746 6.83 -15.24 -23.64
C SER A 746 6.61 -16.77 -23.73
N PHE A 747 5.54 -17.28 -23.11
CA PHE A 747 5.14 -18.67 -23.20
C PHE A 747 4.81 -19.09 -24.65
N LEU A 748 3.95 -18.36 -25.37
CA LEU A 748 3.56 -18.74 -26.73
C LEU A 748 4.77 -18.81 -27.67
N SER A 749 5.65 -17.80 -27.62
CA SER A 749 6.88 -17.76 -28.41
C SER A 749 7.87 -18.87 -28.06
N SER A 750 7.83 -19.42 -26.83
CA SER A 750 8.67 -20.57 -26.43
C SER A 750 8.13 -21.92 -26.92
N GLN A 751 6.84 -22.02 -27.25
CA GLN A 751 6.22 -23.27 -27.72
C GLN A 751 6.42 -23.49 -29.23
N ASP A 752 6.05 -22.51 -30.06
CA ASP A 752 6.11 -22.60 -31.53
C ASP A 752 6.05 -21.17 -32.12
N PRO A 753 6.97 -20.76 -33.02
CA PRO A 753 6.91 -19.45 -33.68
C PRO A 753 5.60 -19.17 -34.46
N GLU A 754 4.84 -20.20 -34.86
CA GLU A 754 3.50 -20.01 -35.41
C GLU A 754 2.51 -19.42 -34.39
N PHE A 755 2.78 -19.57 -33.09
CA PHE A 755 1.95 -19.04 -32.00
C PHE A 755 2.17 -17.55 -31.74
N ASP A 756 3.10 -16.89 -32.43
CA ASP A 756 3.32 -15.44 -32.33
C ASP A 756 2.16 -14.61 -32.93
N ARG A 757 1.24 -15.22 -33.70
CA ARG A 757 0.14 -14.51 -34.37
C ARG A 757 -0.69 -13.58 -33.47
N PRO A 758 -1.04 -13.93 -32.21
CA PRO A 758 -1.76 -13.05 -31.29
C PRO A 758 -0.94 -11.87 -30.78
N ILE A 759 0.39 -11.94 -30.84
CA ILE A 759 1.27 -10.99 -30.16
C ILE A 759 1.25 -9.63 -30.89
N VAL A 760 1.24 -8.56 -30.09
CA VAL A 760 1.26 -7.15 -30.51
C VAL A 760 2.29 -6.40 -29.67
N ASP A 761 3.14 -5.63 -30.32
CA ASP A 761 4.10 -4.78 -29.63
C ASP A 761 3.40 -3.59 -28.95
N ILE A 762 3.56 -3.48 -27.64
CA ILE A 762 3.06 -2.38 -26.81
C ILE A 762 4.26 -1.48 -26.43
N THR A 763 4.57 -0.54 -27.31
CA THR A 763 5.65 0.46 -27.17
C THR A 763 5.13 1.75 -26.50
N ASP A 764 5.47 2.93 -27.05
CA ASP A 764 4.85 4.21 -26.67
C ASP A 764 3.33 4.16 -26.87
N ASP A 765 2.60 4.85 -26.00
CA ASP A 765 1.14 4.93 -25.96
C ASP A 765 0.48 5.28 -27.30
N HIS A 766 1.07 6.21 -28.06
CA HIS A 766 0.50 6.65 -29.34
C HIS A 766 0.78 5.65 -30.46
N GLU A 767 1.99 5.12 -30.55
CA GLU A 767 2.32 4.07 -31.51
C GLU A 767 1.59 2.75 -31.21
N ALA A 768 1.50 2.36 -29.94
CA ALA A 768 0.78 1.17 -29.48
C ALA A 768 -0.70 1.24 -29.83
N ALA A 769 -1.37 2.38 -29.58
CA ALA A 769 -2.78 2.56 -29.94
C ALA A 769 -3.02 2.47 -31.45
N SER A 770 -2.15 3.07 -32.27
CA SER A 770 -2.24 2.97 -33.74
C SER A 770 -2.01 1.54 -34.24
N THR A 771 -1.03 0.85 -33.67
CA THR A 771 -0.70 -0.55 -34.01
C THR A 771 -1.83 -1.49 -33.62
N LEU A 772 -2.37 -1.36 -32.40
CA LEU A 772 -3.52 -2.11 -31.92
C LEU A 772 -4.75 -1.88 -32.81
N ALA A 773 -5.06 -0.62 -33.15
CA ALA A 773 -6.17 -0.29 -34.06
C ALA A 773 -6.01 -0.96 -35.44
N LYS A 774 -4.82 -0.90 -36.06
CA LYS A 774 -4.53 -1.56 -37.35
C LYS A 774 -4.75 -3.08 -37.27
N ARG A 775 -4.29 -3.72 -36.19
CA ARG A 775 -4.48 -5.17 -35.94
C ARG A 775 -5.95 -5.53 -35.74
N ILE A 776 -6.70 -4.76 -34.95
CA ILE A 776 -8.15 -4.92 -34.79
C ILE A 776 -8.87 -4.79 -36.13
N ILE A 777 -8.63 -3.71 -36.89
CA ILE A 777 -9.28 -3.46 -38.19
C ILE A 777 -8.99 -4.60 -39.17
N LYS A 778 -7.75 -5.13 -39.19
CA LYS A 778 -7.39 -6.30 -40.00
C LYS A 778 -8.23 -7.52 -39.62
N ILE A 779 -8.29 -7.84 -38.32
CA ILE A 779 -9.09 -8.98 -37.82
C ILE A 779 -10.58 -8.82 -38.15
N LEU A 780 -11.13 -7.63 -37.95
CA LEU A 780 -12.55 -7.38 -38.20
C LEU A 780 -12.92 -7.38 -39.69
N LYS A 781 -11.96 -7.07 -40.60
CA LYS A 781 -12.14 -7.11 -42.06
C LYS A 781 -11.98 -8.53 -42.63
N ASP A 782 -10.99 -9.32 -42.18
CA ASP A 782 -10.74 -10.70 -42.64
C ASP A 782 -11.21 -11.75 -41.60
N GLY A 783 -12.34 -11.47 -40.94
CA GLY A 783 -12.78 -12.20 -39.75
C GLY A 783 -12.95 -13.71 -39.95
N ARG A 784 -13.33 -14.19 -41.14
CA ARG A 784 -13.44 -15.63 -41.40
C ARG A 784 -12.08 -16.32 -41.29
N ARG A 785 -11.05 -15.76 -41.95
CA ARG A 785 -9.70 -16.33 -41.96
C ARG A 785 -9.04 -16.22 -40.59
N GLU A 786 -9.26 -15.12 -39.90
CA GLU A 786 -8.66 -14.86 -38.59
C GLU A 786 -9.28 -15.75 -37.50
N PHE A 787 -10.59 -16.04 -37.57
CA PHE A 787 -11.21 -17.09 -36.74
C PHE A 787 -10.69 -18.49 -37.07
N GLN A 788 -10.50 -18.83 -38.35
CA GLN A 788 -9.90 -20.11 -38.73
C GLN A 788 -8.48 -20.26 -38.16
N ALA A 789 -7.67 -19.20 -38.22
CA ALA A 789 -6.35 -19.18 -37.60
C ALA A 789 -6.40 -19.33 -36.06
N ALA A 790 -7.37 -18.70 -35.39
CA ALA A 790 -7.57 -18.84 -33.95
C ALA A 790 -8.04 -20.27 -33.55
N GLN A 791 -8.88 -20.91 -34.36
CA GLN A 791 -9.27 -22.31 -34.18
C GLN A 791 -8.07 -23.26 -34.39
N THR A 792 -7.25 -23.04 -35.42
CA THR A 792 -6.01 -23.81 -35.62
C THR A 792 -5.03 -23.64 -34.45
N LEU A 793 -4.88 -22.42 -33.92
CA LEU A 793 -4.05 -22.16 -32.74
C LEU A 793 -4.59 -22.89 -31.50
N LYS A 794 -5.90 -22.84 -31.26
CA LYS A 794 -6.58 -23.61 -30.19
C LYS A 794 -6.28 -25.11 -30.31
N GLU A 795 -6.45 -25.68 -31.50
CA GLU A 795 -6.24 -27.10 -31.75
C GLU A 795 -4.79 -27.51 -31.47
N LYS A 796 -3.81 -26.75 -32.00
CA LYS A 796 -2.39 -27.01 -31.75
C LYS A 796 -2.02 -26.87 -30.27
N LEU A 797 -2.46 -25.80 -29.60
CA LEU A 797 -2.14 -25.52 -28.20
C LEU A 797 -2.74 -26.56 -27.24
N LEU A 798 -3.97 -27.02 -27.49
CA LEU A 798 -4.59 -28.06 -26.66
C LEU A 798 -4.01 -29.46 -26.97
N ALA A 799 -3.57 -29.70 -28.21
CA ALA A 799 -2.95 -30.97 -28.61
C ALA A 799 -1.50 -31.13 -28.12
N SER A 800 -0.75 -30.04 -27.92
CA SER A 800 0.61 -30.09 -27.37
C SER A 800 0.64 -30.57 -25.92
N LYS A 801 -0.46 -30.37 -25.18
CA LYS A 801 -0.58 -30.61 -23.74
C LYS A 801 0.58 -30.00 -22.94
N TYR A 802 0.95 -28.76 -23.26
CA TYR A 802 2.09 -28.03 -22.67
C TYR A 802 2.15 -28.08 -21.12
N TRP A 803 1.00 -28.25 -20.46
CA TRP A 803 0.89 -28.34 -19.01
C TRP A 803 1.29 -29.71 -18.42
N ASP A 804 1.30 -30.81 -19.20
CA ASP A 804 1.41 -32.19 -18.69
C ASP A 804 2.71 -32.45 -17.88
N GLU A 805 3.82 -31.80 -18.22
CA GLU A 805 5.08 -31.92 -17.47
C GLU A 805 5.08 -31.09 -16.19
N SER A 806 4.67 -29.82 -16.29
CA SER A 806 4.53 -28.93 -15.12
C SER A 806 3.53 -29.50 -14.09
N HIS A 807 2.42 -30.08 -14.54
CA HIS A 807 1.42 -30.72 -13.67
C HIS A 807 1.95 -32.00 -13.01
N ARG A 808 2.81 -32.77 -13.70
CA ARG A 808 3.50 -33.92 -13.11
C ARG A 808 4.48 -33.48 -12.03
N ASN A 809 5.32 -32.48 -12.32
CA ASN A 809 6.27 -31.92 -11.35
C ASN A 809 5.54 -31.35 -10.12
N PHE A 810 4.38 -30.72 -10.33
CA PHE A 810 3.49 -30.28 -9.26
C PHE A 810 3.01 -31.48 -8.40
N LEU A 811 2.48 -32.56 -8.99
CA LEU A 811 2.03 -33.73 -8.24
C LEU A 811 3.17 -34.44 -7.48
N GLU A 812 4.33 -34.63 -8.12
CA GLU A 812 5.52 -35.24 -7.52
C GLU A 812 5.99 -34.47 -6.26
N ALA A 813 5.84 -33.14 -6.24
CA ALA A 813 6.18 -32.30 -5.08
C ALA A 813 5.31 -32.58 -3.84
N PHE A 814 4.07 -33.04 -4.04
CA PHE A 814 3.16 -33.50 -2.97
C PHE A 814 3.31 -35.01 -2.67
N GLY A 815 4.18 -35.72 -3.38
CA GLY A 815 4.43 -37.16 -3.21
C GLY A 815 3.35 -38.05 -3.85
N LEU A 816 2.76 -37.60 -4.95
CA LEU A 816 1.68 -38.25 -5.71
C LEU A 816 2.17 -38.78 -7.07
#